data_AF-A0A177ATT6-F1
#
_entry.id   AF-A0A177ATT6-F1
#
_cell.length_a   1.000
_cell.length_b   1.000
_cell.length_c   1.000
_cell.angle_alpha   90.00
_cell.angle_beta   90.00
_cell.angle_gamma   90.00
#
_symmetry.space_group_name_H-M   'P 1'
#
loop_
_entity.id
_entity.type
_entity.pdbx_description
1 polymer ?
#
loop_
_entity_poly.entity_id
_entity_poly.type
_entity_poly.pdbx_seq_one_letter_code
_entity_poly.pdbx_strand_id
1 'polypeptide(L)'
;MFYITLIARSRDALPLASYISDDDNIGNELSKLDKQMKALLRNSANRANVGCYRSGDHLFYYKIFGNVAYLTLTDTDSQSNLVFEYLNVIKTRFTNCDFQIDGPLRPYSFLEFDSQIQDIRQDYIKKCGNVSNTKSNLSQVYVELNEVTNITAKNIEDVLRRGEGIHDLDRRAEAISMFSGKFKDLSTDLNRRASCIKIFVLIVVAILFSNKICLCSLMTFRSFTTYRNFHSTKIYYTHNKNNMKFSKVYITSYVRTPIKSFQGGFNTIESTKLGAIVINAALKKIDMNPSVVDEVIMGNVLQASCGQAPARQAALGAGLPSTVPCTTVNKVCASGMKSIMFATQSLMLSHQQCIVAGGMESMSRAPFYLKRSKIPYGGGKIEDSIVKDGLTDAYKLTHMGVCAEKTAKEYSITRQDQDNYAEQSYIRASTASTQGIFQKEIVPVINSFDKSTIYQDDEYTKFNPEKMRNLRPVFDRDNGTITTANASSLNDGAAALVLASENFINSGNLSPIAEIVDFCDAATDPVDFAIAPVFAIEKLLKENNLKKEDITLWEINEAFSVVVLAITKKLNLDLTKVNIHGGAVSLGHPIGISGSRITGHLALQLKKGEFGIAAICNGGGGSSAILLKGVNV
;
A
#
# COMPACT_ATOMS: atom_id res chain seq x y z
N MET A 1 -1.83 3.19 40.88
CA MET A 1 -1.99 2.08 39.90
C MET A 1 -2.33 0.79 40.66
N PHE A 2 -3.00 -0.19 40.06
CA PHE A 2 -3.15 -1.53 40.67
C PHE A 2 -2.05 -2.43 40.10
N TYR A 3 -1.33 -3.19 40.90
CA TYR A 3 -0.20 -4.01 40.44
C TYR A 3 -0.49 -5.50 40.51
N ILE A 4 -1.03 -5.94 41.64
CA ILE A 4 -1.40 -7.33 41.91
C ILE A 4 -2.84 -7.34 42.40
N THR A 5 -3.63 -8.31 41.96
CA THR A 5 -4.97 -8.58 42.48
C THR A 5 -5.09 -10.08 42.77
N LEU A 6 -5.45 -10.44 43.99
CA LEU A 6 -5.54 -11.83 44.43
C LEU A 6 -6.88 -12.10 45.12
N ILE A 7 -7.48 -13.24 44.78
CA ILE A 7 -8.63 -13.81 45.45
C ILE A 7 -8.18 -15.12 46.09
N ALA A 8 -8.40 -15.28 47.38
CA ALA A 8 -7.96 -16.47 48.12
C ALA A 8 -9.02 -16.92 49.12
N ARG A 9 -9.01 -18.22 49.44
CA ARG A 9 -9.86 -18.77 50.50
C ARG A 9 -9.28 -18.38 51.86
N SER A 10 -10.11 -17.77 52.70
CA SER A 10 -9.71 -17.16 53.98
C SER A 10 -9.20 -18.16 55.02
N ARG A 11 -9.68 -19.42 55.00
CA ARG A 11 -9.34 -20.44 56.02
C ARG A 11 -7.90 -20.96 55.92
N ASP A 12 -7.39 -21.06 54.69
CA ASP A 12 -6.11 -21.73 54.37
C ASP A 12 -5.23 -20.92 53.41
N ALA A 13 -5.62 -19.68 53.10
CA ALA A 13 -4.93 -18.78 52.18
C ALA A 13 -4.74 -19.37 50.77
N LEU A 14 -5.61 -20.30 50.37
CA LEU A 14 -5.48 -20.99 49.10
C LEU A 14 -5.87 -20.04 47.96
N PRO A 15 -4.98 -19.75 46.99
CA PRO A 15 -5.28 -18.84 45.90
C PRO A 15 -6.34 -19.45 44.99
N LEU A 16 -7.40 -18.68 44.75
CA LEU A 16 -8.52 -19.05 43.87
C LEU A 16 -8.32 -18.44 42.48
N ALA A 17 -8.01 -17.13 42.40
CA ALA A 17 -7.75 -16.42 41.14
C ALA A 17 -6.73 -15.30 41.40
N SER A 18 -5.88 -14.99 40.43
CA SER A 18 -4.86 -13.95 40.58
C SER A 18 -4.47 -13.29 39.28
N TYR A 19 -4.19 -11.99 39.35
CA TYR A 19 -3.62 -11.23 38.26
C TYR A 19 -2.38 -10.46 38.74
N ILE A 20 -1.30 -10.51 37.95
CA ILE A 20 -0.07 -9.76 38.17
C ILE A 20 0.22 -8.95 36.90
N SER A 21 0.54 -7.67 37.07
CA SER A 21 0.89 -6.75 35.98
C SER A 21 2.27 -7.06 35.40
N ASP A 22 2.40 -7.11 34.08
CA ASP A 22 3.68 -7.30 33.36
C ASP A 22 4.46 -5.97 33.19
N ASP A 23 4.53 -5.14 34.24
CA ASP A 23 5.24 -3.85 34.16
C ASP A 23 6.77 -4.08 34.28
N ASP A 24 7.51 -3.80 33.20
CA ASP A 24 8.93 -4.11 33.01
C ASP A 24 9.84 -3.48 34.08
N ASN A 25 9.40 -2.43 34.77
CA ASN A 25 10.18 -1.74 35.80
C ASN A 25 10.15 -2.42 37.20
N ILE A 26 9.22 -3.33 37.48
CA ILE A 26 8.98 -3.86 38.85
C ILE A 26 8.98 -5.41 38.91
N GLY A 27 9.21 -6.09 37.78
CA GLY A 27 9.05 -7.55 37.64
C GLY A 27 9.73 -8.42 38.72
N ASN A 28 10.94 -8.06 39.16
CA ASN A 28 11.64 -8.81 40.22
C ASN A 28 11.05 -8.57 41.63
N GLU A 29 10.56 -7.36 41.93
CA GLU A 29 9.92 -7.05 43.21
C GLU A 29 8.51 -7.62 43.33
N LEU A 30 7.76 -7.67 42.22
CA LEU A 30 6.40 -8.20 42.18
C LEU A 30 6.33 -9.67 42.64
N SER A 31 7.34 -10.50 42.30
CA SER A 31 7.41 -11.89 42.76
C SER A 31 7.63 -12.03 44.28
N LYS A 32 8.36 -11.09 44.88
CA LYS A 32 8.62 -11.03 46.32
C LYS A 32 7.38 -10.54 47.06
N LEU A 33 6.69 -9.56 46.48
CA LEU A 33 5.43 -9.00 46.98
C LEU A 33 4.28 -10.02 46.91
N ASP A 34 4.22 -10.86 45.87
CA ASP A 34 3.26 -11.97 45.78
C ASP A 34 3.49 -13.01 46.90
N LYS A 35 4.75 -13.37 47.17
CA LYS A 35 5.10 -14.26 48.30
C LYS A 35 4.72 -13.64 49.65
N GLN A 36 4.95 -12.34 49.84
CA GLN A 36 4.54 -11.63 51.05
C GLN A 36 3.02 -11.56 51.20
N MET A 37 2.27 -11.33 50.12
CA MET A 37 0.82 -11.32 50.10
C MET A 37 0.24 -12.70 50.48
N LYS A 38 0.79 -13.78 49.95
CA LYS A 38 0.42 -15.15 50.32
C LYS A 38 0.75 -15.46 51.79
N ALA A 39 1.86 -14.95 52.32
CA ALA A 39 2.20 -15.08 53.74
C ALA A 39 1.28 -14.27 54.65
N LEU A 40 0.88 -13.06 54.25
CA LEU A 40 -0.09 -12.22 54.97
C LEU A 40 -1.46 -12.90 55.11
N LEU A 41 -1.87 -13.64 54.09
CA LEU A 41 -3.10 -14.44 54.11
C LEU A 41 -3.01 -15.65 55.05
N ARG A 42 -1.86 -16.32 55.14
CA ARG A 42 -1.70 -17.47 56.05
C ARG A 42 -1.81 -17.08 57.53
N ASN A 43 -1.50 -15.82 57.86
CA ASN A 43 -1.54 -15.28 59.22
C ASN A 43 -2.85 -14.51 59.53
N SER A 44 -3.94 -14.70 58.77
CA SER A 44 -5.15 -13.87 58.83
C SER A 44 -6.24 -14.32 59.81
N ALA A 45 -6.01 -15.34 60.64
CA ALA A 45 -7.04 -15.95 61.48
C ALA A 45 -7.70 -15.01 62.53
N ASN A 46 -7.14 -13.83 62.80
CA ASN A 46 -7.63 -12.86 63.81
C ASN A 46 -7.66 -11.39 63.32
N ARG A 47 -7.87 -11.12 62.02
CA ARG A 47 -7.81 -9.75 61.46
C ARG A 47 -9.19 -9.15 61.17
N ALA A 48 -9.27 -7.82 61.23
CA ALA A 48 -10.43 -7.05 60.81
C ALA A 48 -10.81 -7.34 59.34
N ASN A 49 -12.11 -7.35 59.03
CA ASN A 49 -12.66 -7.73 57.72
C ASN A 49 -12.25 -6.80 56.55
N VAL A 50 -11.68 -5.64 56.85
CA VAL A 50 -11.18 -4.66 55.86
C VAL A 50 -9.92 -4.04 56.44
N GLY A 51 -8.87 -3.85 55.63
CA GLY A 51 -7.65 -3.22 56.11
C GLY A 51 -6.66 -2.84 55.01
N CYS A 52 -5.64 -2.09 55.41
CA CYS A 52 -4.53 -1.68 54.58
C CYS A 52 -3.20 -1.93 55.30
N TYR A 53 -2.16 -2.36 54.59
CA TYR A 53 -0.82 -2.61 55.13
C TYR A 53 0.26 -2.08 54.18
N ARG A 54 1.27 -1.38 54.72
CA ARG A 54 2.38 -0.87 53.92
C ARG A 54 3.49 -1.91 53.77
N SER A 55 3.92 -2.16 52.54
CA SER A 55 5.01 -3.07 52.22
C SER A 55 5.95 -2.41 51.22
N GLY A 56 7.06 -1.86 51.72
CA GLY A 56 7.95 -1.02 50.92
C GLY A 56 7.27 0.28 50.48
N ASP A 57 7.39 0.58 49.18
CA ASP A 57 6.80 1.75 48.52
C ASP A 57 5.36 1.52 48.03
N HIS A 58 4.73 0.43 48.47
CA HIS A 58 3.37 0.07 48.07
C HIS A 58 2.45 -0.20 49.26
N LEU A 59 1.15 -0.11 49.00
CA LEU A 59 0.07 -0.38 49.96
C LEU A 59 -0.73 -1.61 49.52
N PHE A 60 -0.86 -2.58 50.43
CA PHE A 60 -1.76 -3.71 50.29
C PHE A 60 -3.11 -3.37 50.88
N TYR A 61 -4.16 -3.47 50.07
CA TYR A 61 -5.53 -3.37 50.52
C TYR A 61 -6.16 -4.74 50.51
N TYR A 62 -6.93 -5.06 51.55
CA TYR A 62 -7.64 -6.33 51.62
C TYR A 62 -9.05 -6.18 52.19
N LYS A 63 -9.92 -7.08 51.74
CA LYS A 63 -11.29 -7.23 52.22
C LYS A 63 -11.65 -8.69 52.31
N ILE A 64 -12.14 -9.12 53.47
CA ILE A 64 -12.59 -10.49 53.72
C ILE A 64 -14.12 -10.48 53.77
N PHE A 65 -14.74 -11.39 53.03
CA PHE A 65 -16.19 -11.57 53.00
C PHE A 65 -16.52 -13.06 52.98
N GLY A 66 -17.18 -13.54 54.04
CA GLY A 66 -17.41 -14.97 54.22
C GLY A 66 -16.10 -15.74 54.23
N ASN A 67 -16.03 -16.81 53.43
CA ASN A 67 -14.84 -17.66 53.32
C ASN A 67 -13.80 -17.15 52.31
N VAL A 68 -13.95 -15.96 51.72
CA VAL A 68 -13.06 -15.45 50.64
C VAL A 68 -12.43 -14.10 51.03
N ALA A 69 -11.13 -13.98 50.74
CA ALA A 69 -10.35 -12.77 50.88
C ALA A 69 -10.00 -12.20 49.50
N TYR A 70 -10.19 -10.89 49.33
CA TYR A 70 -9.90 -10.12 48.12
C TYR A 70 -8.82 -9.09 48.43
N LEU A 71 -7.75 -9.07 47.65
CA LEU A 71 -6.56 -8.27 47.93
C LEU A 71 -6.08 -7.58 46.67
N THR A 72 -5.53 -6.38 46.83
CA THR A 72 -4.84 -5.69 45.76
C THR A 72 -3.66 -4.87 46.27
N LEU A 73 -2.63 -4.73 45.44
CA LEU A 73 -1.44 -3.92 45.69
C LEU A 73 -1.50 -2.64 44.86
N THR A 74 -1.29 -1.49 45.49
CA THR A 74 -1.29 -0.18 44.82
C THR A 74 -0.16 0.73 45.28
N ASP A 75 0.07 1.83 44.56
CA ASP A 75 0.94 2.92 45.02
C ASP A 75 0.44 3.57 46.31
N THR A 76 1.35 4.19 47.04
CA THR A 76 1.06 4.96 48.27
C THR A 76 0.09 6.12 48.05
N ASP A 77 0.03 6.66 46.84
CA ASP A 77 -0.80 7.83 46.50
C ASP A 77 -2.24 7.45 46.11
N SER A 78 -2.60 6.17 46.21
CA SER A 78 -3.92 5.68 45.82
C SER A 78 -4.98 6.02 46.86
N GLN A 79 -6.10 6.62 46.43
CA GLN A 79 -7.21 6.94 47.32
C GLN A 79 -7.89 5.67 47.83
N SER A 80 -7.87 5.46 49.15
CA SER A 80 -8.38 4.26 49.82
C SER A 80 -9.84 3.92 49.45
N ASN A 81 -10.70 4.92 49.30
CA ASN A 81 -12.11 4.74 48.91
C ASN A 81 -12.26 4.07 47.54
N LEU A 82 -11.48 4.50 46.54
CA LEU A 82 -11.51 3.94 45.19
C LEU A 82 -10.96 2.51 45.16
N VAL A 83 -9.93 2.23 45.98
CA VAL A 83 -9.36 0.88 46.08
C VAL A 83 -10.35 -0.10 46.71
N PHE A 84 -11.07 0.31 47.75
CA PHE A 84 -12.10 -0.55 48.35
C PHE A 84 -13.35 -0.71 47.48
N GLU A 85 -13.70 0.29 46.68
CA GLU A 85 -14.76 0.17 45.67
C GLU A 85 -14.36 -0.81 44.56
N TYR A 86 -13.13 -0.75 44.06
CA TYR A 86 -12.57 -1.76 43.15
C TYR A 86 -12.66 -3.18 43.72
N LEU A 87 -12.25 -3.38 44.98
CA LEU A 87 -12.37 -4.69 45.66
C LEU A 87 -13.83 -5.14 45.81
N ASN A 88 -14.79 -4.21 45.98
CA ASN A 88 -16.21 -4.55 46.01
C ASN A 88 -16.74 -5.01 44.65
N VAL A 89 -16.29 -4.38 43.55
CA VAL A 89 -16.66 -4.79 42.19
C VAL A 89 -16.16 -6.20 41.90
N ILE A 90 -14.91 -6.50 42.26
CA ILE A 90 -14.34 -7.85 42.13
C ILE A 90 -15.12 -8.85 42.96
N LYS A 91 -15.41 -8.53 44.23
CA LYS A 91 -16.22 -9.37 45.11
C LYS A 91 -17.58 -9.70 44.46
N THR A 92 -18.31 -8.68 44.02
CA THR A 92 -19.65 -8.88 43.43
C THR A 92 -19.57 -9.74 42.18
N ARG A 93 -18.58 -9.50 41.31
CA ARG A 93 -18.40 -10.30 40.09
C ARG A 93 -18.03 -11.75 40.41
N PHE A 94 -17.13 -11.97 41.37
CA PHE A 94 -16.73 -13.31 41.80
C PHE A 94 -17.87 -14.08 42.46
N THR A 95 -18.70 -13.41 43.26
CA THR A 95 -19.86 -14.03 43.94
C THR A 95 -20.96 -14.43 42.96
N ASN A 96 -21.07 -13.73 41.82
CA ASN A 96 -22.03 -14.06 40.77
C ASN A 96 -21.60 -15.26 39.90
N CYS A 97 -20.35 -15.70 40.02
CA CYS A 97 -19.88 -16.92 39.38
C CYS A 97 -20.14 -18.09 40.34
N ASP A 98 -20.85 -19.13 39.87
CA ASP A 98 -21.28 -20.27 40.68
C ASP A 98 -20.11 -21.24 40.97
N PHE A 99 -19.15 -20.77 41.77
CA PHE A 99 -17.96 -21.53 42.12
C PHE A 99 -18.11 -22.28 43.45
N GLN A 100 -17.75 -23.57 43.47
CA GLN A 100 -17.68 -24.36 44.71
C GLN A 100 -16.38 -24.06 45.49
N ILE A 101 -16.43 -23.06 46.37
CA ILE A 101 -15.26 -22.55 47.12
C ILE A 101 -14.76 -23.54 48.20
N ASP A 102 -15.66 -24.33 48.81
CA ASP A 102 -15.33 -25.14 50.00
C ASP A 102 -14.85 -26.57 49.68
N GLY A 103 -14.98 -27.03 48.43
CA GLY A 103 -14.57 -28.36 47.97
C GLY A 103 -13.07 -28.55 47.71
N PRO A 104 -12.61 -29.80 47.48
CA PRO A 104 -11.25 -30.07 47.01
C PRO A 104 -11.06 -29.57 45.57
N LEU A 105 -9.98 -28.84 45.30
CA LEU A 105 -9.72 -28.20 44.00
C LEU A 105 -9.54 -29.24 42.89
N ARG A 106 -10.27 -29.06 41.79
CA ARG A 106 -9.88 -29.61 40.50
C ARG A 106 -8.90 -28.61 39.85
N PRO A 107 -7.86 -29.07 39.13
CA PRO A 107 -7.10 -28.16 38.27
C PRO A 107 -8.06 -27.37 37.37
N TYR A 108 -7.83 -26.07 37.16
CA TYR A 108 -8.60 -25.19 36.28
C TYR A 108 -9.94 -24.63 36.78
N SER A 109 -10.38 -24.90 38.01
CA SER A 109 -11.71 -24.45 38.49
C SER A 109 -11.98 -22.93 38.47
N PHE A 110 -10.95 -22.08 38.32
CA PHE A 110 -11.05 -20.63 38.43
C PHE A 110 -10.24 -19.85 37.39
N LEU A 111 -9.58 -20.55 36.44
CA LEU A 111 -8.71 -19.92 35.42
C LEU A 111 -9.49 -18.99 34.47
N GLU A 112 -10.79 -19.22 34.31
CA GLU A 112 -11.68 -18.31 33.56
C GLU A 112 -11.87 -16.95 34.23
N PHE A 113 -11.63 -16.83 35.54
CA PHE A 113 -11.81 -15.57 36.27
C PHE A 113 -10.57 -14.67 36.21
N ASP A 114 -9.39 -15.21 35.91
CA ASP A 114 -8.15 -14.43 35.81
C ASP A 114 -8.23 -13.37 34.69
N SER A 115 -8.87 -13.71 33.55
CA SER A 115 -9.15 -12.75 32.47
C SER A 115 -10.18 -11.69 32.86
N GLN A 116 -11.18 -12.06 33.68
CA GLN A 116 -12.19 -11.11 34.16
C GLN A 116 -11.60 -10.09 35.14
N ILE A 117 -10.61 -10.47 35.96
CA ILE A 117 -9.88 -9.53 36.82
C ILE A 117 -9.18 -8.45 35.97
N GLN A 118 -8.62 -8.85 34.81
CA GLN A 118 -7.97 -7.92 33.88
C GLN A 118 -8.97 -6.93 33.28
N ASP A 119 -10.15 -7.38 32.85
CA ASP A 119 -11.20 -6.51 32.30
C ASP A 119 -11.72 -5.50 33.33
N ILE A 120 -12.03 -5.96 34.55
CA ILE A 120 -12.50 -5.08 35.64
C ILE A 120 -11.44 -4.02 35.95
N ARG A 121 -10.17 -4.41 35.97
CA ARG A 121 -9.05 -3.48 36.21
C ARG A 121 -8.96 -2.41 35.13
N GLN A 122 -9.06 -2.79 33.85
CA GLN A 122 -8.99 -1.83 32.74
C GLN A 122 -10.16 -0.83 32.78
N ASP A 123 -11.37 -1.31 33.06
CA ASP A 123 -12.55 -0.45 33.20
C ASP A 123 -12.43 0.50 34.39
N TYR A 124 -11.87 0.02 35.51
CA TYR A 124 -11.71 0.83 36.70
C TYR A 124 -10.60 1.88 36.54
N ILE A 125 -9.50 1.56 35.85
CA ILE A 125 -8.46 2.53 35.47
C ILE A 125 -9.05 3.60 34.55
N LYS A 126 -9.87 3.23 33.55
CA LYS A 126 -10.57 4.18 32.67
C LYS A 126 -11.55 5.07 33.44
N LYS A 127 -12.31 4.52 34.40
CA LYS A 127 -13.23 5.28 35.26
C LYS A 127 -12.48 6.25 36.18
N CYS A 128 -11.39 5.83 36.82
CA CYS A 128 -10.55 6.71 37.64
C CYS A 128 -9.91 7.83 36.80
N GLY A 129 -9.53 7.53 35.55
CA GLY A 129 -9.11 8.54 34.57
C GLY A 129 -10.21 9.56 34.24
N ASN A 130 -11.47 9.13 34.13
CA ASN A 130 -12.60 10.02 33.82
C ASN A 130 -13.16 10.80 35.03
N VAL A 131 -13.01 10.31 36.26
CA VAL A 131 -13.39 11.05 37.49
C VAL A 131 -12.40 12.19 37.80
N SER A 132 -11.18 12.12 37.25
CA SER A 132 -10.21 13.22 37.32
C SER A 132 -10.61 14.45 36.49
N ASN A 133 -11.50 14.29 35.49
CA ASN A 133 -11.92 15.37 34.59
C ASN A 133 -13.01 16.30 35.15
N THR A 134 -13.58 16.03 36.34
CA THR A 134 -14.60 16.91 36.95
C THR A 134 -14.05 17.77 38.10
N LYS A 135 -12.80 17.52 38.53
CA LYS A 135 -12.06 18.36 39.50
C LYS A 135 -10.88 19.12 38.87
N SER A 136 -10.55 18.89 37.59
CA SER A 136 -9.40 19.51 36.92
C SER A 136 -9.64 20.91 36.35
N ASN A 137 -10.88 21.42 36.25
CA ASN A 137 -11.11 22.75 35.65
C ASN A 137 -10.61 23.95 36.50
N LEU A 138 -10.14 23.73 37.73
CA LEU A 138 -9.57 24.80 38.58
C LEU A 138 -8.09 24.59 38.92
N SER A 139 -7.58 23.37 38.79
CA SER A 139 -6.14 23.06 38.93
C SER A 139 -5.39 23.13 37.59
N GLN A 140 -6.08 23.03 36.46
CA GLN A 140 -5.47 23.11 35.12
C GLN A 140 -5.06 24.54 34.73
N VAL A 141 -5.65 25.57 35.34
CA VAL A 141 -5.16 26.97 35.24
C VAL A 141 -3.86 27.19 36.04
N TYR A 142 -3.65 26.43 37.12
CA TYR A 142 -2.45 26.56 37.96
C TYR A 142 -1.27 25.71 37.49
N VAL A 143 -1.53 24.60 36.76
CA VAL A 143 -0.47 23.74 36.20
C VAL A 143 0.05 24.28 34.86
N GLU A 144 -0.79 24.93 34.04
CA GLU A 144 -0.32 25.58 32.81
C GLU A 144 0.65 26.75 33.06
N LEU A 145 0.67 27.33 34.26
CA LEU A 145 1.66 28.35 34.65
C LEU A 145 3.02 27.77 35.10
N ASN A 146 3.07 26.49 35.50
CA ASN A 146 4.28 25.82 35.99
C ASN A 146 4.91 24.84 34.98
N GLU A 147 4.17 24.39 33.96
CA GLU A 147 4.74 23.60 32.85
C GLU A 147 5.53 24.46 31.85
N VAL A 148 5.17 25.74 31.66
CA VAL A 148 5.93 26.65 30.77
C VAL A 148 7.34 26.94 31.32
N THR A 149 7.49 27.02 32.65
CA THR A 149 8.78 27.24 33.32
C THR A 149 9.67 25.99 33.33
N ASN A 150 9.09 24.80 33.48
CA ASN A 150 9.85 23.54 33.47
C ASN A 150 10.25 23.04 32.07
N ILE A 151 9.46 23.34 31.03
CA ILE A 151 9.82 23.05 29.63
C ILE A 151 10.99 23.95 29.16
N THR A 152 11.11 25.16 29.70
CA THR A 152 12.21 26.06 29.36
C THR A 152 13.54 25.63 30.01
N ALA A 153 13.51 25.09 31.24
CA ALA A 153 14.70 24.59 31.92
C ALA A 153 15.21 23.26 31.33
N LYS A 154 14.30 22.34 30.98
CA LYS A 154 14.67 21.02 30.42
C LYS A 154 15.25 21.11 29.00
N ASN A 155 14.78 22.07 28.20
CA ASN A 155 15.35 22.35 26.89
C ASN A 155 16.76 22.98 26.96
N ILE A 156 17.14 23.60 28.08
CA ILE A 156 18.48 24.17 28.28
C ILE A 156 19.49 23.07 28.67
N GLU A 157 19.10 22.09 29.49
CA GLU A 157 20.00 20.97 29.86
C GLU A 157 20.20 19.94 28.75
N ASP A 158 19.18 19.66 27.92
CA ASP A 158 19.30 18.73 26.80
C ASP A 158 20.10 19.32 25.60
N VAL A 159 20.22 20.65 25.51
CA VAL A 159 21.11 21.33 24.57
C VAL A 159 22.58 21.30 25.03
N LEU A 160 22.84 21.21 26.33
CA LEU A 160 24.20 21.20 26.89
C LEU A 160 24.86 19.80 26.94
N ARG A 161 24.11 18.71 26.73
CA ARG A 161 24.63 17.32 26.73
C ARG A 161 24.91 16.71 25.35
N ARG A 162 24.75 17.46 24.25
CA ARG A 162 25.13 17.04 22.87
C ARG A 162 26.45 17.68 22.39
N GLY A 163 27.46 17.70 23.26
CA GLY A 163 28.76 18.35 23.03
C GLY A 163 29.73 17.66 22.06
N GLU A 164 29.44 16.48 21.51
CA GLU A 164 30.36 15.80 20.56
C GLU A 164 29.91 15.84 19.08
N GLY A 165 28.83 16.56 18.76
CA GLY A 165 28.39 16.78 17.36
C GLY A 165 28.65 18.20 16.81
N ILE A 166 28.96 19.18 17.68
CA ILE A 166 29.03 20.60 17.30
C ILE A 166 30.34 20.92 16.57
N HIS A 167 31.46 20.30 16.91
CA HIS A 167 32.72 20.57 16.20
C HIS A 167 32.74 20.03 14.76
N ASP A 168 31.99 18.97 14.44
CA ASP A 168 31.89 18.46 13.06
C ASP A 168 30.84 19.23 12.24
N LEU A 169 29.81 19.79 12.89
CA LEU A 169 28.85 20.70 12.29
C LEU A 169 29.45 22.09 12.03
N ASP A 170 30.24 22.65 12.94
CA ASP A 170 30.95 23.91 12.73
C ASP A 170 31.97 23.80 11.61
N ARG A 171 32.74 22.71 11.53
CA ARG A 171 33.66 22.51 10.39
C ARG A 171 32.93 22.42 9.04
N ARG A 172 31.77 21.75 9.00
CA ARG A 172 30.96 21.65 7.78
C ARG A 172 30.25 22.96 7.46
N ALA A 173 29.78 23.69 8.47
CA ALA A 173 29.16 25.01 8.31
C ALA A 173 30.19 26.06 7.88
N GLU A 174 31.41 26.04 8.42
CA GLU A 174 32.53 26.87 7.97
C GLU A 174 32.91 26.53 6.53
N ALA A 175 32.99 25.24 6.16
CA ALA A 175 33.24 24.83 4.79
C ALA A 175 32.14 25.32 3.82
N ILE A 176 30.87 25.21 4.21
CA ILE A 176 29.73 25.67 3.41
C ILE A 176 29.69 27.20 3.33
N SER A 177 30.00 27.90 4.42
CA SER A 177 30.11 29.36 4.47
C SER A 177 31.26 29.88 3.59
N MET A 178 32.41 29.19 3.61
CA MET A 178 33.54 29.50 2.74
C MET A 178 33.21 29.27 1.25
N PHE A 179 32.47 28.21 0.92
CA PHE A 179 31.96 27.99 -0.44
C PHE A 179 30.92 29.05 -0.85
N SER A 180 30.00 29.40 0.03
CA SER A 180 28.99 30.44 -0.21
C SER A 180 29.63 31.81 -0.42
N GLY A 181 30.68 32.13 0.36
CA GLY A 181 31.52 33.33 0.17
C GLY A 181 32.18 33.36 -1.20
N LYS A 182 32.79 32.25 -1.63
CA LYS A 182 33.38 32.15 -2.98
C LYS A 182 32.34 32.32 -4.10
N PHE A 183 31.14 31.78 -3.96
CA PHE A 183 30.06 31.98 -4.93
C PHE A 183 29.54 33.42 -4.95
N LYS A 184 29.46 34.07 -3.80
CA LYS A 184 29.10 35.49 -3.68
C LYS A 184 30.15 36.38 -4.35
N ASP A 185 31.43 36.13 -4.08
CA ASP A 185 32.54 36.88 -4.68
C ASP A 185 32.59 36.69 -6.20
N LEU A 186 32.41 35.45 -6.68
CA LEU A 186 32.33 35.14 -8.11
C LEU A 186 31.11 35.82 -8.77
N SER A 187 29.97 35.85 -8.10
CA SER A 187 28.77 36.56 -8.58
C SER A 187 28.99 38.06 -8.64
N THR A 188 29.64 38.66 -7.64
CA THR A 188 29.99 40.09 -7.67
C THR A 188 31.03 40.41 -8.73
N ASP A 189 32.01 39.54 -8.98
CA ASP A 189 32.99 39.73 -10.07
C ASP A 189 32.32 39.61 -11.44
N LEU A 190 31.44 38.62 -11.64
CA LEU A 190 30.65 38.48 -12.87
C LEU A 190 29.74 39.70 -13.09
N ASN A 191 29.08 40.22 -12.05
CA ASN A 191 28.26 41.43 -12.15
C ASN A 191 29.09 42.70 -12.40
N ARG A 192 30.31 42.79 -11.84
CA ARG A 192 31.26 43.86 -12.17
C ARG A 192 31.70 43.77 -13.61
N ARG A 193 32.11 42.60 -14.11
CA ARG A 193 32.49 42.40 -15.51
C ARG A 193 31.34 42.73 -16.46
N ALA A 194 30.12 42.29 -16.15
CA ALA A 194 28.93 42.63 -16.95
C ALA A 194 28.65 44.14 -16.96
N SER A 195 28.82 44.82 -15.82
CA SER A 195 28.69 46.28 -15.73
C SER A 195 29.79 47.01 -16.52
N CYS A 196 31.04 46.55 -16.43
CA CYS A 196 32.15 47.09 -17.21
C CYS A 196 31.94 46.90 -18.71
N ILE A 197 31.43 45.74 -19.16
CA ILE A 197 31.09 45.49 -20.57
C ILE A 197 29.97 46.45 -21.02
N LYS A 198 28.92 46.65 -20.21
CA LYS A 198 27.85 47.61 -20.54
C LYS A 198 28.37 49.05 -20.67
N ILE A 199 29.23 49.48 -19.74
CA ILE A 199 29.84 50.82 -19.77
C ILE A 199 30.80 50.93 -20.96
N PHE A 200 31.59 49.90 -21.26
CA PHE A 200 32.47 49.87 -22.41
C PHE A 200 31.71 50.00 -23.73
N VAL A 201 30.59 49.27 -23.89
CA VAL A 201 29.72 49.40 -25.07
C VAL A 201 29.15 50.82 -25.18
N LEU A 202 28.72 51.43 -24.07
CA LEU A 202 28.25 52.82 -24.07
C LEU A 202 29.35 53.82 -24.44
N ILE A 203 30.57 53.62 -23.94
CA ILE A 203 31.72 54.47 -24.28
C ILE A 203 32.10 54.30 -25.75
N VAL A 204 32.13 53.08 -26.29
CA VAL A 204 32.40 52.82 -27.71
C VAL A 204 31.34 53.50 -28.59
N VAL A 205 30.06 53.39 -28.24
CA VAL A 205 28.98 54.10 -28.95
C VAL A 205 29.17 55.62 -28.86
N ALA A 206 29.54 56.16 -27.69
CA ALA A 206 29.78 57.59 -27.52
C ALA A 206 31.02 58.09 -28.30
N ILE A 207 32.09 57.30 -28.37
CA ILE A 207 33.30 57.60 -29.15
C ILE A 207 33.00 57.57 -30.66
N LEU A 208 32.22 56.59 -31.12
CA LEU A 208 31.75 56.52 -32.50
C LEU A 208 30.88 57.73 -32.88
N PHE A 209 30.07 58.23 -31.94
CA PHE A 209 29.28 59.45 -32.12
C PHE A 209 30.08 60.75 -32.08
N SER A 210 31.13 60.83 -31.26
CA SER A 210 31.95 62.04 -31.08
C SER A 210 33.04 62.21 -32.15
N ASN A 211 33.53 61.12 -32.75
CA ASN A 211 34.54 61.18 -33.81
C ASN A 211 33.99 61.50 -35.21
N LYS A 212 32.70 61.82 -35.36
CA LYS A 212 32.04 62.07 -36.67
C LYS A 212 32.49 61.05 -37.74
N ILE A 213 32.63 59.78 -37.37
CA ILE A 213 32.81 58.73 -38.37
C ILE A 213 31.46 58.60 -39.06
N CYS A 214 31.45 59.00 -40.32
CA CYS A 214 30.28 59.17 -41.15
C CYS A 214 29.42 57.90 -41.17
N LEU A 215 28.27 57.95 -40.49
CA LEU A 215 27.25 56.90 -40.44
C LEU A 215 26.40 56.92 -41.73
N CYS A 216 27.05 56.90 -42.90
CA CYS A 216 26.39 57.01 -44.21
C CYS A 216 26.31 55.69 -45.01
N SER A 217 26.64 54.55 -44.42
CA SER A 217 26.60 53.26 -45.13
C SER A 217 25.93 52.11 -44.36
N LEU A 218 24.91 52.41 -43.54
CA LEU A 218 23.96 51.39 -43.07
C LEU A 218 22.53 51.98 -42.93
N MET A 219 22.00 52.49 -44.04
CA MET A 219 20.54 52.52 -44.23
C MET A 219 20.07 51.12 -44.61
N THR A 220 19.68 50.33 -43.62
CA THR A 220 18.57 49.37 -43.70
C THR A 220 18.39 48.78 -42.31
N PHE A 221 17.57 49.39 -41.46
CA PHE A 221 16.61 48.63 -40.65
C PHE A 221 15.68 49.64 -39.97
N ARG A 222 14.47 49.72 -40.52
CA ARG A 222 13.35 50.50 -40.01
C ARG A 222 12.83 49.84 -38.73
N SER A 223 12.29 50.70 -37.88
CA SER A 223 11.37 50.43 -36.77
C SER A 223 12.04 50.31 -35.41
N PHE A 224 11.93 51.37 -34.61
CA PHE A 224 11.31 51.28 -33.28
C PHE A 224 11.09 52.70 -32.73
N THR A 225 9.89 53.23 -32.99
CA THR A 225 9.35 54.37 -32.25
C THR A 225 8.53 53.82 -31.08
N THR A 226 8.55 54.53 -29.95
CA THR A 226 7.68 54.39 -28.77
C THR A 226 8.23 53.54 -27.61
N TYR A 227 9.11 54.15 -26.80
CA TYR A 227 9.36 53.74 -25.42
C TYR A 227 8.73 54.78 -24.48
N ARG A 228 7.50 54.51 -24.01
CA ARG A 228 6.94 55.16 -22.82
C ARG A 228 5.87 54.26 -22.21
N ASN A 229 6.31 53.43 -21.25
CA ASN A 229 5.57 52.89 -20.08
C ASN A 229 6.33 51.68 -19.53
N PHE A 230 7.32 51.92 -18.67
CA PHE A 230 7.96 50.87 -17.87
C PHE A 230 7.08 50.60 -16.64
N HIS A 231 6.07 49.74 -16.79
CA HIS A 231 5.50 49.02 -15.66
C HIS A 231 6.52 47.97 -15.19
N SER A 232 6.57 47.77 -13.87
CA SER A 232 7.40 46.79 -13.16
C SER A 232 7.44 45.44 -13.87
N THR A 233 8.53 45.16 -14.59
CA THR A 233 8.82 43.79 -15.03
C THR A 233 9.53 43.10 -13.88
N LYS A 234 8.74 42.47 -12.99
CA LYS A 234 9.20 41.26 -12.34
C LYS A 234 9.74 40.38 -13.47
N ILE A 235 11.04 40.09 -13.47
CA ILE A 235 11.58 39.03 -14.30
C ILE A 235 11.01 37.74 -13.70
N TYR A 236 9.79 37.40 -14.11
CA TYR A 236 9.36 36.02 -14.11
C TYR A 236 10.37 35.33 -15.03
N TYR A 237 11.14 34.38 -14.51
CA TYR A 237 11.54 33.27 -15.33
C TYR A 237 10.24 32.63 -15.81
N THR A 238 9.72 33.10 -16.94
CA THR A 238 8.84 32.31 -17.77
C THR A 238 9.72 31.15 -18.24
N HIS A 239 9.82 30.11 -17.41
CA HIS A 239 10.03 28.78 -17.96
C HIS A 239 8.97 28.65 -19.03
N ASN A 240 9.43 28.60 -20.27
CA ASN A 240 8.61 28.32 -21.42
C ASN A 240 8.08 26.89 -21.23
N LYS A 241 7.01 26.74 -20.44
CA LYS A 241 6.36 25.47 -20.09
C LYS A 241 5.80 24.76 -21.33
N ASN A 242 5.83 25.42 -22.49
CA ASN A 242 5.20 24.99 -23.73
C ASN A 242 6.15 24.34 -24.74
N ASN A 243 7.40 23.99 -24.40
CA ASN A 243 8.32 23.38 -25.37
C ASN A 243 9.14 22.16 -24.87
N MET A 244 8.72 21.48 -23.81
CA MET A 244 9.20 20.10 -23.59
C MET A 244 8.36 19.17 -24.45
N LYS A 245 8.84 18.86 -25.66
CA LYS A 245 8.24 17.83 -26.51
C LYS A 245 8.69 16.47 -25.99
N PHE A 246 7.86 15.82 -25.19
CA PHE A 246 8.10 14.44 -24.75
C PHE A 246 8.10 13.50 -25.96
N SER A 247 8.96 12.48 -25.93
CA SER A 247 8.94 11.41 -26.93
C SER A 247 7.65 10.62 -26.81
N LYS A 248 7.01 10.33 -27.95
CA LYS A 248 5.91 9.35 -27.95
C LYS A 248 6.44 7.97 -27.60
N VAL A 249 5.59 7.16 -26.98
CA VAL A 249 5.93 5.82 -26.53
C VAL A 249 4.98 4.82 -27.16
N TYR A 250 5.56 3.74 -27.67
CA TYR A 250 4.85 2.70 -28.38
C TYR A 250 5.05 1.35 -27.70
N ILE A 251 3.99 0.56 -27.68
CA ILE A 251 4.08 -0.88 -27.42
C ILE A 251 4.46 -1.53 -28.75
N THR A 252 5.52 -2.35 -28.76
CA THR A 252 5.99 -3.09 -29.96
C THR A 252 5.66 -4.57 -29.90
N SER A 253 5.64 -5.15 -28.70
CA SER A 253 5.18 -6.52 -28.51
C SER A 253 4.50 -6.69 -27.16
N TYR A 254 3.61 -7.67 -27.10
CA TYR A 254 2.98 -8.14 -25.89
C TYR A 254 2.80 -9.65 -25.97
N VAL A 255 3.12 -10.31 -24.86
CA VAL A 255 2.85 -11.73 -24.61
C VAL A 255 2.61 -11.97 -23.11
N ARG A 256 1.96 -13.09 -22.80
CA ARG A 256 1.74 -13.59 -21.45
C ARG A 256 1.83 -15.11 -21.41
N THR A 257 2.03 -15.66 -20.22
CA THR A 257 1.75 -17.09 -20.00
C THR A 257 0.24 -17.31 -20.03
N PRO A 258 -0.20 -18.59 -20.12
CA PRO A 258 -1.49 -18.95 -19.59
C PRO A 258 -1.65 -18.48 -18.15
N ILE A 259 -2.87 -18.20 -17.72
CA ILE A 259 -3.22 -17.99 -16.33
C ILE A 259 -3.72 -19.32 -15.78
N LYS A 260 -3.08 -19.78 -14.71
CA LYS A 260 -3.40 -21.06 -14.08
C LYS A 260 -4.03 -20.83 -12.74
N SER A 261 -5.01 -21.67 -12.43
CA SER A 261 -5.73 -21.69 -11.17
C SER A 261 -4.79 -21.92 -9.98
N PHE A 262 -5.19 -21.41 -8.81
CA PHE A 262 -4.51 -21.64 -7.54
C PHE A 262 -4.21 -23.13 -7.29
N GLN A 263 -2.96 -23.41 -6.92
CA GLN A 263 -2.42 -24.75 -6.71
C GLN A 263 -2.60 -25.70 -7.91
N GLY A 264 -2.87 -25.15 -9.10
CA GLY A 264 -3.04 -25.88 -10.35
C GLY A 264 -1.74 -26.01 -11.15
N GLY A 265 -1.83 -25.81 -12.47
CA GLY A 265 -0.75 -26.15 -13.41
C GLY A 265 0.61 -25.45 -13.19
N PHE A 266 0.65 -24.32 -12.46
CA PHE A 266 1.88 -23.58 -12.16
C PHE A 266 2.30 -23.66 -10.68
N ASN A 267 1.71 -24.53 -9.88
CA ASN A 267 1.98 -24.62 -8.44
C ASN A 267 3.45 -24.83 -8.05
N THR A 268 4.25 -25.38 -8.96
CA THR A 268 5.68 -25.63 -8.75
C THR A 268 6.60 -24.63 -9.46
N ILE A 269 6.06 -23.68 -10.24
CA ILE A 269 6.84 -22.74 -11.05
C ILE A 269 6.91 -21.38 -10.34
N GLU A 270 8.13 -20.87 -10.15
CA GLU A 270 8.35 -19.56 -9.52
C GLU A 270 7.87 -18.41 -10.41
N SER A 271 7.37 -17.33 -9.78
CA SER A 271 6.96 -16.10 -10.48
C SER A 271 8.08 -15.53 -11.35
N THR A 272 9.33 -15.56 -10.87
CA THR A 272 10.51 -15.08 -11.61
C THR A 272 10.80 -15.92 -12.86
N LYS A 273 10.51 -17.23 -12.84
CA LYS A 273 10.63 -18.11 -14.02
C LYS A 273 9.53 -17.84 -15.03
N LEU A 274 8.28 -17.64 -14.58
CA LEU A 274 7.19 -17.21 -15.45
C LEU A 274 7.54 -15.85 -16.11
N GLY A 275 8.07 -14.91 -15.32
CA GLY A 275 8.58 -13.63 -15.81
C GLY A 275 9.67 -13.77 -16.87
N ALA A 276 10.65 -14.63 -16.63
CA ALA A 276 11.72 -14.92 -17.61
C ALA A 276 11.18 -15.43 -18.95
N ILE A 277 10.19 -16.33 -18.92
CA ILE A 277 9.56 -16.89 -20.13
C ILE A 277 8.92 -15.77 -20.97
N VAL A 278 8.13 -14.90 -20.35
CA VAL A 278 7.41 -13.85 -21.09
C VAL A 278 8.34 -12.74 -21.57
N ILE A 279 9.37 -12.37 -20.82
CA ILE A 279 10.38 -11.40 -21.27
C ILE A 279 11.10 -11.94 -22.52
N ASN A 280 11.59 -13.19 -22.46
CA ASN A 280 12.28 -13.80 -23.58
C ASN A 280 11.37 -13.90 -24.82
N ALA A 281 10.13 -14.33 -24.62
CA ALA A 281 9.17 -14.47 -25.71
C ALA A 281 8.73 -13.13 -26.30
N ALA A 282 8.60 -12.07 -25.49
CA ALA A 282 8.25 -10.73 -25.95
C ALA A 282 9.32 -10.17 -26.90
N LEU A 283 10.59 -10.39 -26.58
CA LEU A 283 11.73 -9.98 -27.42
C LEU A 283 11.83 -10.83 -28.70
N LYS A 284 11.72 -12.16 -28.57
CA LYS A 284 11.75 -13.08 -29.72
C LYS A 284 10.64 -12.81 -30.72
N LYS A 285 9.45 -12.42 -30.25
CA LYS A 285 8.29 -12.14 -31.11
C LYS A 285 8.53 -11.01 -32.12
N ILE A 286 9.48 -10.12 -31.84
CA ILE A 286 9.89 -9.01 -32.71
C ILE A 286 11.37 -9.12 -33.12
N ASP A 287 11.95 -10.32 -33.03
CA ASP A 287 13.35 -10.64 -33.35
C ASP A 287 14.37 -9.65 -32.75
N MET A 288 14.12 -9.22 -31.52
CA MET A 288 14.93 -8.19 -30.86
C MET A 288 16.09 -8.82 -30.09
N ASN A 289 17.31 -8.29 -30.32
CA ASN A 289 18.49 -8.66 -29.55
C ASN A 289 18.32 -8.22 -28.08
N PRO A 290 18.44 -9.12 -27.08
CA PRO A 290 18.32 -8.76 -25.66
C PRO A 290 19.27 -7.63 -25.19
N SER A 291 20.37 -7.40 -25.91
CA SER A 291 21.35 -6.36 -25.59
C SER A 291 20.90 -4.94 -25.90
N VAL A 292 19.81 -4.77 -26.65
CA VAL A 292 19.23 -3.44 -26.93
C VAL A 292 18.24 -2.98 -25.86
N VAL A 293 17.90 -3.85 -24.90
CA VAL A 293 17.00 -3.51 -23.80
C VAL A 293 17.78 -2.71 -22.77
N ASP A 294 17.30 -1.50 -22.48
CA ASP A 294 17.96 -0.59 -21.56
C ASP A 294 17.57 -0.84 -20.10
N GLU A 295 16.33 -1.29 -19.84
CA GLU A 295 15.81 -1.50 -18.49
C GLU A 295 14.69 -2.55 -18.48
N VAL A 296 14.49 -3.21 -17.33
CA VAL A 296 13.34 -4.09 -17.07
C VAL A 296 12.58 -3.66 -15.83
N ILE A 297 11.27 -3.44 -15.94
CA ILE A 297 10.40 -3.06 -14.81
C ILE A 297 9.25 -4.08 -14.71
N MET A 298 9.19 -4.84 -13.61
CA MET A 298 8.16 -5.88 -13.43
C MET A 298 7.34 -5.65 -12.16
N GLY A 299 6.01 -5.70 -12.30
CA GLY A 299 5.08 -5.75 -11.19
C GLY A 299 5.07 -7.12 -10.50
N ASN A 300 5.14 -7.16 -9.18
CA ASN A 300 5.02 -8.38 -8.37
C ASN A 300 4.63 -7.98 -6.94
N VAL A 301 3.47 -8.46 -6.46
CA VAL A 301 2.91 -8.05 -5.16
C VAL A 301 3.44 -8.93 -4.04
N LEU A 302 3.29 -10.25 -4.17
CA LEU A 302 3.70 -11.22 -3.15
C LEU A 302 5.15 -11.62 -3.40
N GLN A 303 6.07 -10.76 -2.94
CA GLN A 303 7.51 -10.90 -3.21
C GLN A 303 8.25 -11.81 -2.21
N ALA A 304 7.59 -12.17 -1.11
CA ALA A 304 8.23 -13.00 -0.11
C ALA A 304 8.56 -14.40 -0.64
N SER A 305 9.74 -14.91 -0.29
CA SER A 305 10.27 -16.18 -0.79
C SER A 305 10.54 -16.24 -2.31
N CYS A 306 10.44 -15.13 -3.04
CA CYS A 306 10.89 -15.07 -4.44
C CYS A 306 12.42 -14.94 -4.60
N GLY A 307 13.16 -14.77 -3.50
CA GLY A 307 14.60 -14.45 -3.52
C GLY A 307 14.88 -12.96 -3.74
N GLN A 308 16.16 -12.60 -3.79
CA GLN A 308 16.57 -11.20 -3.95
C GLN A 308 16.27 -10.68 -5.36
N ALA A 309 15.73 -9.46 -5.45
CA ALA A 309 15.48 -8.75 -6.71
C ALA A 309 14.70 -9.58 -7.78
N PRO A 310 13.40 -9.86 -7.56
CA PRO A 310 12.62 -10.72 -8.46
C PRO A 310 12.66 -10.30 -9.94
N ALA A 311 12.51 -9.00 -10.25
CA ALA A 311 12.58 -8.51 -11.64
C ALA A 311 13.95 -8.79 -12.30
N ARG A 312 15.03 -8.71 -11.51
CA ARG A 312 16.38 -9.01 -11.98
C ARG A 312 16.56 -10.50 -12.27
N GLN A 313 16.00 -11.37 -11.44
CA GLN A 313 16.00 -12.81 -11.70
C GLN A 313 15.26 -13.15 -12.99
N ALA A 314 14.11 -12.50 -13.24
CA ALA A 314 13.36 -12.66 -14.48
C ALA A 314 14.14 -12.19 -15.71
N ALA A 315 14.76 -11.00 -15.65
CA ALA A 315 15.56 -10.45 -16.74
C ALA A 315 16.77 -11.34 -17.10
N LEU A 316 17.56 -11.73 -16.10
CA LEU A 316 18.71 -12.64 -16.32
C LEU A 316 18.26 -14.02 -16.79
N GLY A 317 17.16 -14.54 -16.22
CA GLY A 317 16.57 -15.81 -16.64
C GLY A 317 16.05 -15.80 -18.09
N ALA A 318 15.70 -14.62 -18.61
CA ALA A 318 15.30 -14.43 -20.00
C ALA A 318 16.48 -14.27 -20.97
N GLY A 319 17.72 -14.24 -20.46
CA GLY A 319 18.95 -14.10 -21.25
C GLY A 319 19.35 -12.66 -21.54
N LEU A 320 18.83 -11.67 -20.80
CA LEU A 320 19.30 -10.29 -20.93
C LEU A 320 20.70 -10.12 -20.30
N PRO A 321 21.53 -9.20 -20.82
CA PRO A 321 22.85 -8.94 -20.25
C PRO A 321 22.78 -8.51 -18.79
N SER A 322 23.85 -8.82 -18.05
CA SER A 322 23.99 -8.39 -16.66
C SER A 322 24.09 -6.86 -16.49
N THR A 323 24.30 -6.11 -17.57
CA THR A 323 24.31 -4.64 -17.55
C THR A 323 22.93 -4.02 -17.46
N VAL A 324 21.84 -4.75 -17.74
CA VAL A 324 20.47 -4.19 -17.80
C VAL A 324 19.90 -3.95 -16.39
N PRO A 325 19.68 -2.71 -15.94
CA PRO A 325 19.03 -2.41 -14.66
C PRO A 325 17.63 -3.01 -14.58
N CYS A 326 17.21 -3.38 -13.36
CA CYS A 326 15.88 -3.96 -13.13
C CYS A 326 15.22 -3.41 -11.87
N THR A 327 13.91 -3.16 -11.95
CA THR A 327 13.11 -2.64 -10.85
C THR A 327 11.86 -3.51 -10.64
N THR A 328 11.59 -3.91 -9.39
CA THR A 328 10.34 -4.60 -9.01
C THR A 328 9.36 -3.58 -8.40
N VAL A 329 8.14 -3.52 -8.93
CA VAL A 329 7.12 -2.56 -8.52
C VAL A 329 5.99 -3.25 -7.77
N ASN A 330 5.52 -2.65 -6.68
CA ASN A 330 4.31 -3.06 -5.98
C ASN A 330 3.35 -1.87 -5.84
N LYS A 331 2.23 -1.95 -6.55
CA LYS A 331 1.02 -1.14 -6.39
C LYS A 331 -0.21 -2.06 -6.30
N VAL A 332 -0.08 -3.15 -5.54
CA VAL A 332 -1.07 -4.24 -5.40
C VAL A 332 -1.56 -4.69 -6.79
N CYS A 333 -2.87 -4.81 -7.03
CA CYS A 333 -3.42 -5.27 -8.32
C CYS A 333 -2.99 -4.40 -9.52
N ALA A 334 -2.64 -3.13 -9.30
CA ALA A 334 -2.20 -2.22 -10.35
C ALA A 334 -0.70 -2.32 -10.68
N SER A 335 0.06 -3.20 -10.02
CA SER A 335 1.53 -3.30 -10.16
C SER A 335 1.98 -3.45 -11.60
N GLY A 336 1.36 -4.36 -12.35
CA GLY A 336 1.69 -4.60 -13.75
C GLY A 336 1.47 -3.37 -14.63
N MET A 337 0.36 -2.64 -14.42
CA MET A 337 0.08 -1.40 -15.15
C MET A 337 1.04 -0.27 -14.72
N LYS A 338 1.36 -0.19 -13.43
CA LYS A 338 2.26 0.83 -12.89
C LYS A 338 3.69 0.65 -13.41
N SER A 339 4.13 -0.58 -13.65
CA SER A 339 5.41 -0.86 -14.31
C SER A 339 5.47 -0.26 -15.72
N ILE A 340 4.38 -0.39 -16.50
CA ILE A 340 4.25 0.19 -17.83
C ILE A 340 4.31 1.71 -17.73
N MET A 341 3.60 2.32 -16.78
CA MET A 341 3.63 3.77 -16.59
C MET A 341 5.03 4.30 -16.25
N PHE A 342 5.78 3.62 -15.38
CA PHE A 342 7.16 4.01 -15.06
C PHE A 342 8.11 3.87 -16.27
N ALA A 343 7.97 2.78 -17.03
CA ALA A 343 8.73 2.59 -18.26
C ALA A 343 8.40 3.70 -19.28
N THR A 344 7.11 4.01 -19.47
CA THR A 344 6.65 5.10 -20.34
C THR A 344 7.24 6.44 -19.92
N GLN A 345 7.27 6.77 -18.62
CA GLN A 345 7.90 8.01 -18.13
C GLN A 345 9.38 8.09 -18.46
N SER A 346 10.13 7.00 -18.29
CA SER A 346 11.56 6.93 -18.62
C SER A 346 11.81 7.15 -20.13
N LEU A 347 10.98 6.56 -20.98
CA LEU A 347 11.03 6.71 -22.44
C LEU A 347 10.61 8.12 -22.90
N MET A 348 9.56 8.70 -22.30
CA MET A 348 9.09 10.07 -22.59
C MET A 348 10.17 11.11 -22.29
N LEU A 349 10.94 10.88 -21.23
CA LEU A 349 12.06 11.73 -20.80
C LEU A 349 13.37 11.43 -21.58
N SER A 350 13.33 10.49 -22.53
CA SER A 350 14.49 10.05 -23.31
C SER A 350 15.67 9.55 -22.44
N HIS A 351 15.40 9.09 -21.22
CA HIS A 351 16.44 8.46 -20.39
C HIS A 351 16.84 7.09 -20.94
N GLN A 352 15.88 6.39 -21.54
CA GLN A 352 16.05 5.10 -22.22
C GLN A 352 15.34 5.14 -23.57
N GLN A 353 15.59 4.14 -24.41
CA GLN A 353 15.02 4.01 -25.75
C GLN A 353 14.15 2.74 -25.90
N CYS A 354 14.50 1.66 -25.18
CA CYS A 354 13.77 0.40 -25.17
C CYS A 354 13.70 -0.19 -23.76
N ILE A 355 12.50 -0.44 -23.25
CA ILE A 355 12.27 -1.00 -21.91
C ILE A 355 11.30 -2.18 -21.99
N VAL A 356 11.58 -3.25 -21.25
CA VAL A 356 10.60 -4.31 -21.02
C VAL A 356 9.82 -4.02 -19.74
N ALA A 357 8.50 -3.93 -19.85
CA ALA A 357 7.61 -3.69 -18.71
C ALA A 357 6.54 -4.78 -18.60
N GLY A 358 6.08 -5.11 -17.40
CA GLY A 358 5.12 -6.21 -17.25
C GLY A 358 4.77 -6.55 -15.81
N GLY A 359 4.31 -7.77 -15.60
CA GLY A 359 3.93 -8.27 -14.30
C GLY A 359 4.08 -9.77 -14.18
N MET A 360 4.38 -10.25 -12.99
CA MET A 360 4.51 -11.67 -12.67
C MET A 360 3.99 -11.94 -11.26
N GLU A 361 3.31 -13.06 -11.08
CA GLU A 361 2.77 -13.44 -9.78
C GLU A 361 2.64 -14.96 -9.70
N SER A 362 2.99 -15.52 -8.55
CA SER A 362 2.70 -16.91 -8.23
C SER A 362 2.06 -16.95 -6.85
N MET A 363 0.73 -16.87 -6.83
CA MET A 363 -0.05 -16.94 -5.60
C MET A 363 0.04 -18.35 -4.99
N SER A 364 0.14 -19.40 -5.83
CA SER A 364 0.31 -20.78 -5.36
C SER A 364 1.58 -21.00 -4.54
N ARG A 365 2.61 -20.18 -4.75
CA ARG A 365 3.90 -20.27 -4.04
C ARG A 365 4.08 -19.19 -2.98
N ALA A 366 3.06 -18.37 -2.75
CA ALA A 366 3.09 -17.37 -1.70
C ALA A 366 3.25 -18.08 -0.33
N PRO A 367 4.28 -17.72 0.47
CA PRO A 367 4.62 -18.48 1.67
C PRO A 367 3.67 -18.13 2.82
N PHE A 368 3.73 -18.93 3.88
CA PHE A 368 3.24 -18.51 5.19
C PHE A 368 4.32 -17.75 5.96
N TYR A 369 3.91 -16.85 6.86
CA TYR A 369 4.79 -16.04 7.70
C TYR A 369 4.74 -16.47 9.15
N LEU A 370 5.92 -16.46 9.78
CA LEU A 370 6.09 -16.44 11.22
C LEU A 370 6.87 -15.17 11.59
N LYS A 371 6.35 -14.39 12.52
CA LYS A 371 6.99 -13.13 12.94
C LYS A 371 8.35 -13.41 13.58
N ARG A 372 9.32 -12.53 13.30
CA ARG A 372 10.64 -12.55 13.95
C ARG A 372 10.51 -11.98 15.37
N SER A 373 10.01 -12.79 16.29
CA SER A 373 9.91 -12.48 17.71
C SER A 373 10.05 -13.75 18.53
N LYS A 374 10.20 -13.63 19.85
CA LYS A 374 10.01 -14.79 20.74
C LYS A 374 8.62 -15.34 20.49
N ILE A 375 8.52 -16.64 20.23
CA ILE A 375 7.22 -17.31 20.10
C ILE A 375 6.57 -17.23 21.50
N PRO A 376 5.38 -16.62 21.62
CA PRO A 376 4.76 -16.46 22.93
C PRO A 376 4.38 -17.82 23.51
N TYR A 377 4.33 -17.90 24.85
CA TYR A 377 3.83 -19.08 25.55
C TYR A 377 2.38 -19.35 25.09
N GLY A 378 2.07 -20.59 24.72
CA GLY A 378 0.81 -20.96 24.05
C GLY A 378 0.89 -21.04 22.52
N GLY A 379 2.02 -20.66 21.90
CA GLY A 379 2.28 -20.84 20.47
C GLY A 379 2.25 -19.53 19.66
N GLY A 380 2.71 -19.60 18.40
CA GLY A 380 2.75 -18.44 17.49
C GLY A 380 1.72 -18.57 16.37
N LYS A 381 1.20 -17.43 15.90
CA LYS A 381 0.31 -17.38 14.73
C LYS A 381 1.14 -17.46 13.45
N ILE A 382 0.84 -18.46 12.62
CA ILE A 382 1.31 -18.53 11.24
C ILE A 382 0.30 -17.76 10.37
N GLU A 383 0.77 -16.79 9.61
CA GLU A 383 -0.09 -15.91 8.78
C GLU A 383 0.08 -16.25 7.30
N ASP A 384 -1.01 -16.39 6.55
CA ASP A 384 -0.97 -16.56 5.10
C ASP A 384 -0.64 -15.22 4.42
N SER A 385 0.40 -15.19 3.58
CA SER A 385 0.83 -13.98 2.89
C SER A 385 -0.17 -13.47 1.86
N ILE A 386 -0.94 -14.35 1.20
CA ILE A 386 -1.97 -13.95 0.25
C ILE A 386 -3.02 -13.11 0.97
N VAL A 387 -3.50 -13.63 2.09
CA VAL A 387 -4.51 -12.94 2.90
C VAL A 387 -3.93 -11.66 3.48
N LYS A 388 -2.76 -11.74 4.13
CA LYS A 388 -2.19 -10.64 4.89
C LYS A 388 -1.71 -9.48 4.03
N ASP A 389 -0.89 -9.76 3.02
CA ASP A 389 -0.19 -8.72 2.24
C ASP A 389 -0.91 -8.42 0.91
N GLY A 390 -1.71 -9.37 0.41
CA GLY A 390 -2.45 -9.23 -0.84
C GLY A 390 -3.88 -8.73 -0.68
N LEU A 391 -4.66 -9.34 0.24
CA LEU A 391 -6.13 -9.27 0.19
C LEU A 391 -6.81 -8.70 1.45
N THR A 392 -6.05 -8.26 2.45
CA THR A 392 -6.61 -7.62 3.66
C THR A 392 -6.38 -6.11 3.60
N ASP A 393 -7.44 -5.34 3.80
CA ASP A 393 -7.33 -3.90 3.92
C ASP A 393 -6.56 -3.54 5.20
N ALA A 394 -5.52 -2.73 5.09
CA ALA A 394 -4.65 -2.41 6.21
C ALA A 394 -5.33 -1.57 7.30
N TYR A 395 -6.43 -0.87 6.96
CA TYR A 395 -7.06 0.11 7.85
C TYR A 395 -8.28 -0.48 8.56
N LYS A 396 -9.13 -1.19 7.82
CA LYS A 396 -10.33 -1.88 8.35
C LYS A 396 -10.04 -3.30 8.80
N LEU A 397 -8.90 -3.87 8.43
CA LEU A 397 -8.50 -5.26 8.72
C LEU A 397 -9.55 -6.28 8.22
N THR A 398 -10.19 -5.95 7.10
CA THR A 398 -11.21 -6.77 6.43
C THR A 398 -10.74 -7.19 5.05
N HIS A 399 -11.23 -8.33 4.57
CA HIS A 399 -10.93 -8.81 3.23
C HIS A 399 -11.44 -7.84 2.14
N MET A 400 -10.75 -7.74 0.99
CA MET A 400 -11.19 -6.92 -0.16
C MET A 400 -12.62 -7.21 -0.60
N GLY A 401 -13.06 -8.47 -0.48
CA GLY A 401 -14.44 -8.89 -0.76
C GLY A 401 -15.48 -8.21 0.14
N VAL A 402 -15.17 -7.99 1.43
CA VAL A 402 -16.06 -7.24 2.35
C VAL A 402 -16.18 -5.77 1.91
N CYS A 403 -15.09 -5.19 1.43
CA CYS A 403 -15.08 -3.84 0.89
C CYS A 403 -15.93 -3.75 -0.41
N ALA A 404 -15.90 -4.80 -1.24
CA ALA A 404 -16.73 -4.90 -2.43
C ALA A 404 -18.23 -5.08 -2.11
N GLU A 405 -18.60 -5.79 -1.04
CA GLU A 405 -20.00 -5.88 -0.57
C GLU A 405 -20.58 -4.51 -0.21
N LYS A 406 -19.78 -3.62 0.41
CA LYS A 406 -20.18 -2.22 0.66
C LYS A 406 -20.56 -1.52 -0.63
N THR A 407 -19.74 -1.66 -1.67
CA THR A 407 -20.03 -1.07 -2.99
C THR A 407 -21.30 -1.68 -3.60
N ALA A 408 -21.50 -3.00 -3.50
CA ALA A 408 -22.71 -3.65 -3.99
C ALA A 408 -23.97 -3.04 -3.36
N LYS A 409 -23.95 -2.83 -2.05
CA LYS A 409 -25.04 -2.22 -1.29
C LYS A 409 -25.28 -0.75 -1.67
N GLU A 410 -24.23 0.05 -1.77
CA GLU A 410 -24.34 1.49 -2.07
C GLU A 410 -24.84 1.78 -3.48
N TYR A 411 -24.47 0.93 -4.44
CA TYR A 411 -24.88 1.08 -5.83
C TYR A 411 -26.11 0.24 -6.19
N SER A 412 -26.74 -0.41 -5.20
CA SER A 412 -27.89 -1.32 -5.39
C SER A 412 -27.64 -2.36 -6.48
N ILE A 413 -26.45 -2.95 -6.49
CA ILE A 413 -26.06 -4.01 -7.43
C ILE A 413 -26.42 -5.33 -6.80
N THR A 414 -27.40 -6.03 -7.36
CA THR A 414 -27.94 -7.24 -6.76
C THR A 414 -27.00 -8.43 -6.97
N ARG A 415 -27.21 -9.49 -6.19
CA ARG A 415 -26.59 -10.80 -6.43
C ARG A 415 -26.85 -11.29 -7.86
N GLN A 416 -28.07 -11.13 -8.36
CA GLN A 416 -28.43 -11.58 -9.70
C GLN A 416 -27.69 -10.81 -10.79
N ASP A 417 -27.48 -9.51 -10.62
CA ASP A 417 -26.70 -8.70 -11.56
C ASP A 417 -25.25 -9.19 -11.64
N GLN A 418 -24.64 -9.47 -10.48
CA GLN A 418 -23.26 -9.96 -10.39
C GLN A 418 -23.08 -11.35 -10.99
N ASP A 419 -24.03 -12.25 -10.74
CA ASP A 419 -24.03 -13.60 -11.31
C ASP A 419 -24.25 -13.56 -12.84
N ASN A 420 -25.17 -12.73 -13.32
CA ASN A 420 -25.38 -12.54 -14.77
C ASN A 420 -24.11 -12.01 -15.46
N TYR A 421 -23.42 -11.04 -14.84
CA TYR A 421 -22.16 -10.53 -15.35
C TYR A 421 -21.06 -11.61 -15.33
N ALA A 422 -20.96 -12.38 -14.25
CA ALA A 422 -19.98 -13.46 -14.13
C ALA A 422 -20.18 -14.52 -15.22
N GLU A 423 -21.42 -14.98 -15.42
CA GLU A 423 -21.80 -15.90 -16.49
C GLU A 423 -21.41 -15.35 -17.87
N GLN A 424 -21.65 -14.07 -18.14
CA GLN A 424 -21.21 -13.43 -19.37
C GLN A 424 -19.68 -13.41 -19.51
N SER A 425 -18.93 -13.11 -18.42
CA SER A 425 -17.46 -13.14 -18.44
C SER A 425 -16.94 -14.54 -18.80
N TYR A 426 -17.49 -15.60 -18.19
CA TYR A 426 -17.13 -16.99 -18.52
C TYR A 426 -17.45 -17.36 -19.97
N ILE A 427 -18.63 -17.00 -20.47
CA ILE A 427 -19.03 -17.26 -21.86
C ILE A 427 -18.10 -16.52 -22.83
N ARG A 428 -17.78 -15.25 -22.57
CA ARG A 428 -16.87 -14.43 -23.40
C ARG A 428 -15.47 -15.02 -23.41
N ALA A 429 -14.92 -15.39 -22.25
CA ALA A 429 -13.61 -16.03 -22.15
C ALA A 429 -13.55 -17.37 -22.89
N SER A 430 -14.56 -18.22 -22.72
CA SER A 430 -14.66 -19.51 -23.42
C SER A 430 -14.76 -19.32 -24.94
N THR A 431 -15.56 -18.34 -25.39
CA THR A 431 -15.73 -18.02 -26.80
C THR A 431 -14.44 -17.48 -27.41
N ALA A 432 -13.78 -16.53 -26.75
CA ALA A 432 -12.52 -15.95 -27.18
C ALA A 432 -11.40 -17.00 -27.26
N SER A 433 -11.34 -17.91 -26.28
CA SER A 433 -10.41 -19.04 -26.30
C SER A 433 -10.67 -19.98 -27.49
N THR A 434 -11.92 -20.37 -27.71
CA THR A 434 -12.32 -21.27 -28.82
C THR A 434 -12.07 -20.63 -30.19
N GLN A 435 -12.27 -19.31 -30.31
CA GLN A 435 -11.99 -18.54 -31.53
C GLN A 435 -10.50 -18.25 -31.75
N GLY A 436 -9.63 -18.65 -30.82
CA GLY A 436 -8.19 -18.44 -30.92
C GLY A 436 -7.75 -16.98 -30.71
N ILE A 437 -8.58 -16.12 -30.11
CA ILE A 437 -8.26 -14.70 -29.85
C ILE A 437 -6.98 -14.58 -29.02
N PHE A 438 -6.79 -15.48 -28.05
CA PHE A 438 -5.63 -15.46 -27.17
C PHE A 438 -4.36 -16.11 -27.76
N GLN A 439 -4.43 -16.75 -28.92
CA GLN A 439 -3.27 -17.44 -29.52
C GLN A 439 -2.09 -16.51 -29.79
N LYS A 440 -2.38 -15.24 -30.12
CA LYS A 440 -1.35 -14.24 -30.37
C LYS A 440 -0.68 -13.76 -29.09
N GLU A 441 -1.32 -13.86 -27.93
CA GLU A 441 -0.77 -13.36 -26.66
C GLU A 441 -0.20 -14.47 -25.77
N ILE A 442 -0.69 -15.70 -25.85
CA ILE A 442 -0.24 -16.80 -24.98
C ILE A 442 1.05 -17.45 -25.48
N VAL A 443 2.03 -17.55 -24.57
CA VAL A 443 3.27 -18.30 -24.76
C VAL A 443 3.20 -19.60 -23.96
N PRO A 444 3.35 -20.78 -24.59
CA PRO A 444 3.33 -22.05 -23.88
C PRO A 444 4.44 -22.17 -22.82
N VAL A 445 4.11 -22.74 -21.68
CA VAL A 445 5.03 -22.99 -20.56
C VAL A 445 5.25 -24.49 -20.41
N ILE A 446 6.49 -24.94 -20.41
CA ILE A 446 6.84 -26.33 -20.17
C ILE A 446 6.96 -26.55 -18.66
N ASN A 447 6.17 -27.46 -18.11
CA ASN A 447 6.29 -27.88 -16.72
C ASN A 447 7.62 -28.64 -16.53
N SER A 448 8.43 -28.18 -15.57
CA SER A 448 9.76 -28.76 -15.33
C SER A 448 9.71 -30.21 -14.87
N PHE A 449 8.63 -30.61 -14.18
CA PHE A 449 8.48 -31.92 -13.52
C PHE A 449 8.05 -33.01 -14.49
N ASP A 450 6.93 -32.83 -15.19
CA ASP A 450 6.33 -33.85 -16.06
C ASP A 450 6.56 -33.59 -17.56
N LYS A 451 7.25 -32.49 -17.91
CA LYS A 451 7.51 -32.05 -19.28
C LYS A 451 6.26 -31.77 -20.12
N SER A 452 5.09 -31.67 -19.48
CA SER A 452 3.86 -31.28 -20.16
C SER A 452 3.91 -29.82 -20.60
N THR A 453 3.29 -29.54 -21.74
CA THR A 453 3.17 -28.18 -22.27
C THR A 453 1.83 -27.59 -21.84
N ILE A 454 1.90 -26.48 -21.09
CA ILE A 454 0.74 -25.70 -20.65
C ILE A 454 0.57 -24.54 -21.61
N TYR A 455 -0.51 -24.55 -22.39
CA TYR A 455 -0.74 -23.57 -23.48
C TYR A 455 -2.10 -22.87 -23.41
N GLN A 456 -2.92 -23.13 -22.39
CA GLN A 456 -4.25 -22.53 -22.25
C GLN A 456 -4.56 -22.14 -20.80
N ASP A 457 -5.31 -21.06 -20.66
CA ASP A 457 -5.95 -20.65 -19.41
C ASP A 457 -6.88 -21.79 -18.93
N ASP A 458 -7.04 -21.98 -17.62
CA ASP A 458 -7.92 -23.03 -17.09
C ASP A 458 -9.09 -22.55 -16.25
N GLU A 459 -9.08 -21.32 -15.76
CA GLU A 459 -10.14 -20.87 -14.85
C GLU A 459 -11.50 -20.85 -15.55
N TYR A 460 -11.54 -20.44 -16.82
CA TYR A 460 -12.81 -20.31 -17.55
C TYR A 460 -13.47 -21.68 -17.83
N THR A 461 -12.71 -22.78 -17.81
CA THR A 461 -13.24 -24.13 -18.06
C THR A 461 -13.94 -24.73 -16.84
N LYS A 462 -13.77 -24.11 -15.66
CA LYS A 462 -14.39 -24.53 -14.40
C LYS A 462 -15.82 -23.99 -14.21
N PHE A 463 -16.34 -23.31 -15.22
CA PHE A 463 -17.67 -22.71 -15.17
C PHE A 463 -18.76 -23.78 -15.06
N ASN A 464 -19.65 -23.62 -14.07
CA ASN A 464 -20.86 -24.41 -13.93
C ASN A 464 -22.04 -23.48 -13.60
N PRO A 465 -22.89 -23.14 -14.61
CA PRO A 465 -23.99 -22.19 -14.42
C PRO A 465 -24.99 -22.60 -13.34
N GLU A 466 -25.34 -23.89 -13.28
CA GLU A 466 -26.33 -24.42 -12.32
C GLU A 466 -25.81 -24.34 -10.88
N LYS A 467 -24.52 -24.65 -10.67
CA LYS A 467 -23.90 -24.55 -9.35
C LYS A 467 -23.69 -23.09 -8.94
N MET A 468 -23.32 -22.22 -9.88
CA MET A 468 -23.05 -20.79 -9.61
C MET A 468 -24.20 -20.13 -8.87
N ARG A 469 -25.43 -20.29 -9.35
CA ARG A 469 -26.62 -19.62 -8.78
C ARG A 469 -26.93 -20.10 -7.35
N ASN A 470 -26.48 -21.30 -6.98
CA ASN A 470 -26.70 -21.89 -5.66
C ASN A 470 -25.56 -21.61 -4.67
N LEU A 471 -24.49 -20.91 -5.08
CA LEU A 471 -23.38 -20.58 -4.20
C LEU A 471 -23.81 -19.60 -3.11
N ARG A 472 -23.34 -19.86 -1.89
CA ARG A 472 -23.50 -18.94 -0.76
C ARG A 472 -22.49 -17.81 -0.86
N PRO A 473 -22.87 -16.58 -0.47
CA PRO A 473 -21.92 -15.50 -0.29
C PRO A 473 -20.78 -15.88 0.67
N VAL A 474 -19.55 -15.47 0.35
CA VAL A 474 -18.35 -15.91 1.09
C VAL A 474 -17.77 -14.85 2.02
N PHE A 475 -18.07 -13.57 1.80
CA PHE A 475 -17.53 -12.46 2.59
C PHE A 475 -18.52 -11.91 3.62
N ASP A 476 -19.82 -11.94 3.33
CA ASP A 476 -20.92 -11.69 4.27
C ASP A 476 -21.97 -12.79 4.06
N ARG A 477 -22.09 -13.73 5.00
CA ARG A 477 -22.95 -14.91 4.83
C ARG A 477 -24.44 -14.61 4.84
N ASP A 478 -24.84 -13.57 5.56
CA ASP A 478 -26.25 -13.30 5.84
C ASP A 478 -26.84 -12.32 4.83
N ASN A 479 -26.06 -11.31 4.42
CA ASN A 479 -26.54 -10.24 3.53
C ASN A 479 -25.63 -9.99 2.32
N GLY A 480 -24.61 -10.83 2.13
CA GLY A 480 -23.67 -10.67 1.03
C GLY A 480 -24.24 -11.04 -0.33
N THR A 481 -23.56 -10.57 -1.35
CA THR A 481 -23.86 -10.77 -2.76
C THR A 481 -22.69 -11.43 -3.52
N ILE A 482 -21.49 -11.40 -2.94
CA ILE A 482 -20.28 -11.87 -3.57
C ILE A 482 -20.03 -13.35 -3.23
N THR A 483 -19.89 -14.15 -4.27
CA THR A 483 -19.60 -15.58 -4.22
C THR A 483 -18.25 -15.88 -4.86
N THR A 484 -17.80 -17.13 -4.74
CA THR A 484 -16.57 -17.57 -5.43
C THR A 484 -16.67 -17.53 -6.96
N ALA A 485 -17.88 -17.45 -7.53
CA ALA A 485 -18.06 -17.46 -8.99
C ALA A 485 -18.20 -16.06 -9.59
N ASN A 486 -18.59 -15.06 -8.80
CA ASN A 486 -18.67 -13.66 -9.24
C ASN A 486 -17.56 -12.78 -8.65
N ALA A 487 -16.59 -13.40 -7.98
CA ALA A 487 -15.31 -12.84 -7.58
C ALA A 487 -14.20 -13.36 -8.50
N SER A 488 -13.10 -12.62 -8.62
CA SER A 488 -11.89 -13.19 -9.21
C SER A 488 -11.28 -14.27 -8.32
N SER A 489 -10.64 -15.25 -8.93
CA SER A 489 -9.91 -16.32 -8.25
C SER A 489 -8.45 -15.96 -7.97
N LEU A 490 -7.77 -16.81 -7.19
CA LEU A 490 -6.33 -16.74 -6.97
C LEU A 490 -5.63 -17.51 -8.09
N ASN A 491 -4.56 -16.95 -8.66
CA ASN A 491 -3.95 -17.50 -9.87
C ASN A 491 -2.46 -17.21 -9.98
N ASP A 492 -1.82 -17.90 -10.93
CA ASP A 492 -0.42 -17.75 -11.28
C ASP A 492 -0.27 -17.33 -12.75
N GLY A 493 0.79 -16.58 -13.07
CA GLY A 493 1.18 -16.28 -14.44
C GLY A 493 2.35 -15.30 -14.58
N ALA A 494 2.59 -14.83 -15.80
CA ALA A 494 3.32 -13.59 -16.10
C ALA A 494 2.84 -12.94 -17.41
N ALA A 495 3.15 -11.66 -17.60
CA ALA A 495 2.94 -10.90 -18.83
C ALA A 495 4.07 -9.88 -19.03
N ALA A 496 4.49 -9.67 -20.28
CA ALA A 496 5.51 -8.70 -20.64
C ALA A 496 5.15 -7.95 -21.93
N LEU A 497 5.51 -6.67 -21.94
CA LEU A 497 5.41 -5.75 -23.06
C LEU A 497 6.81 -5.20 -23.35
N VAL A 498 7.15 -5.08 -24.64
CA VAL A 498 8.31 -4.28 -25.07
C VAL A 498 7.79 -2.88 -25.41
N LEU A 499 8.37 -1.87 -24.77
CA LEU A 499 8.04 -0.47 -24.96
C LEU A 499 9.22 0.26 -25.58
N ALA A 500 8.95 1.10 -26.57
CA ALA A 500 9.99 1.83 -27.31
C ALA A 500 9.61 3.30 -27.51
N SER A 501 10.62 4.16 -27.52
CA SER A 501 10.46 5.57 -27.89
C SER A 501 10.19 5.72 -29.40
N GLU A 502 9.56 6.82 -29.81
CA GLU A 502 9.38 7.19 -31.23
C GLU A 502 10.71 7.17 -32.00
N ASN A 503 11.80 7.64 -31.38
CA ASN A 503 13.13 7.64 -32.01
C ASN A 503 13.63 6.22 -32.24
N PHE A 504 13.45 5.33 -31.27
CA PHE A 504 13.86 3.93 -31.39
C PHE A 504 13.06 3.21 -32.48
N ILE A 505 11.74 3.40 -32.51
CA ILE A 505 10.86 2.88 -33.58
C ILE A 505 11.35 3.32 -34.96
N ASN A 506 11.60 4.62 -35.15
CA ASN A 506 12.01 5.18 -36.43
C ASN A 506 13.41 4.72 -36.86
N SER A 507 14.31 4.47 -35.90
CA SER A 507 15.68 4.02 -36.18
C SER A 507 15.81 2.50 -36.40
N GLY A 508 14.93 1.72 -35.77
CA GLY A 508 15.06 0.26 -35.66
C GLY A 508 14.16 -0.55 -36.60
N ASN A 509 13.36 0.09 -37.45
CA ASN A 509 12.36 -0.57 -38.31
C ASN A 509 11.39 -1.49 -37.53
N LEU A 510 11.03 -1.11 -36.29
CA LEU A 510 10.08 -1.88 -35.49
C LEU A 510 8.64 -1.44 -35.79
N SER A 511 7.74 -2.41 -35.96
CA SER A 511 6.31 -2.12 -36.13
C SER A 511 5.62 -1.98 -34.78
N PRO A 512 5.10 -0.79 -34.42
CA PRO A 512 4.36 -0.61 -33.17
C PRO A 512 2.94 -1.20 -33.26
N ILE A 513 2.42 -1.72 -32.16
CA ILE A 513 1.03 -2.22 -32.06
C ILE A 513 0.05 -1.13 -31.61
N ALA A 514 0.44 -0.36 -30.58
CA ALA A 514 -0.36 0.71 -29.99
C ALA A 514 0.55 1.83 -29.46
N GLU A 515 0.06 3.06 -29.50
CA GLU A 515 0.64 4.22 -28.82
C GLU A 515 0.08 4.30 -27.40
N ILE A 516 0.95 4.54 -26.42
CA ILE A 516 0.54 4.94 -25.06
C ILE A 516 0.35 6.46 -25.09
N VAL A 517 -0.91 6.90 -25.19
CA VAL A 517 -1.26 8.31 -25.37
C VAL A 517 -1.12 9.06 -24.05
N ASP A 518 -1.71 8.50 -22.99
CA ASP A 518 -1.68 9.08 -21.66
C ASP A 518 -1.96 8.02 -20.59
N PHE A 519 -1.67 8.35 -19.34
CA PHE A 519 -1.91 7.48 -18.19
C PHE A 519 -2.07 8.30 -16.91
N CYS A 520 -2.86 7.80 -15.97
CA CYS A 520 -2.98 8.44 -14.67
C CYS A 520 -3.24 7.45 -13.54
N ASP A 521 -3.00 7.91 -12.32
CA ASP A 521 -3.48 7.27 -11.10
C ASP A 521 -4.56 8.15 -10.45
N ALA A 522 -5.47 7.50 -9.74
CA ALA A 522 -6.41 8.12 -8.82
C ALA A 522 -6.49 7.31 -7.54
N ALA A 523 -7.00 7.93 -6.47
CA ALA A 523 -7.24 7.26 -5.20
C ALA A 523 -8.47 7.84 -4.50
N THR A 524 -9.10 7.02 -3.67
CA THR A 524 -10.22 7.34 -2.79
C THR A 524 -10.01 6.62 -1.45
N ASP A 525 -11.00 6.62 -0.56
CA ASP A 525 -10.96 5.84 0.68
C ASP A 525 -10.60 4.36 0.40
N PRO A 526 -9.75 3.72 1.22
CA PRO A 526 -9.37 2.33 1.06
C PRO A 526 -10.54 1.35 0.85
N VAL A 527 -11.65 1.55 1.55
CA VAL A 527 -12.84 0.68 1.44
C VAL A 527 -13.55 0.85 0.09
N ASP A 528 -13.34 1.98 -0.58
CA ASP A 528 -14.00 2.39 -1.82
C ASP A 528 -13.15 2.11 -3.06
N PHE A 529 -12.17 1.21 -2.96
CA PHE A 529 -11.29 0.85 -4.08
C PHE A 529 -12.04 0.46 -5.36
N ALA A 530 -13.24 -0.12 -5.25
CA ALA A 530 -14.06 -0.56 -6.38
C ALA A 530 -14.49 0.61 -7.30
N ILE A 531 -14.65 1.82 -6.76
CA ILE A 531 -15.02 3.01 -7.54
C ILE A 531 -13.81 3.87 -7.93
N ALA A 532 -12.61 3.56 -7.40
CA ALA A 532 -11.39 4.30 -7.73
C ALA A 532 -11.12 4.43 -9.25
N PRO A 533 -11.38 3.41 -10.10
CA PRO A 533 -11.20 3.53 -11.54
C PRO A 533 -12.06 4.60 -12.22
N VAL A 534 -13.22 4.94 -11.66
CA VAL A 534 -14.07 6.01 -12.20
C VAL A 534 -13.29 7.32 -12.23
N PHE A 535 -12.62 7.67 -11.14
CA PHE A 535 -11.85 8.92 -11.05
C PHE A 535 -10.65 8.94 -12.00
N ALA A 536 -9.97 7.79 -12.17
CA ALA A 536 -8.87 7.68 -13.12
C ALA A 536 -9.37 7.83 -14.56
N ILE A 537 -10.47 7.17 -14.93
CA ILE A 537 -11.07 7.27 -16.27
C ILE A 537 -11.54 8.69 -16.57
N GLU A 538 -12.28 9.33 -15.67
CA GLU A 538 -12.77 10.71 -15.84
C GLU A 538 -11.62 11.70 -16.01
N LYS A 539 -10.56 11.53 -15.19
CA LYS A 539 -9.35 12.34 -15.29
C LYS A 539 -8.70 12.20 -16.67
N LEU A 540 -8.50 10.96 -17.11
CA LEU A 540 -7.85 10.65 -18.39
C LEU A 540 -8.64 11.21 -19.59
N LEU A 541 -9.96 11.02 -19.59
CA LEU A 541 -10.86 11.57 -20.61
C LEU A 541 -10.78 13.09 -20.66
N LYS A 542 -10.83 13.74 -19.49
CA LYS A 542 -10.75 15.20 -19.36
C LYS A 542 -9.40 15.75 -19.84
N GLU A 543 -8.29 15.15 -19.43
CA GLU A 543 -6.93 15.60 -19.77
C GLU A 543 -6.65 15.48 -21.29
N ASN A 544 -7.28 14.51 -21.96
CA ASN A 544 -7.13 14.28 -23.39
C ASN A 544 -8.24 14.90 -24.25
N ASN A 545 -9.17 15.64 -23.64
CA ASN A 545 -10.36 16.19 -24.31
C ASN A 545 -11.17 15.12 -25.09
N LEU A 546 -11.23 13.91 -24.56
CA LEU A 546 -12.02 12.79 -25.12
C LEU A 546 -13.32 12.63 -24.35
N LYS A 547 -14.34 12.13 -25.02
CA LYS A 547 -15.59 11.67 -24.42
C LYS A 547 -15.58 10.15 -24.32
N LYS A 548 -16.41 9.59 -23.44
CA LYS A 548 -16.55 8.14 -23.30
C LYS A 548 -17.03 7.47 -24.59
N GLU A 549 -17.75 8.19 -25.46
CA GLU A 549 -18.21 7.69 -26.75
C GLU A 549 -17.07 7.53 -27.77
N ASP A 550 -15.96 8.24 -27.58
CA ASP A 550 -14.76 8.15 -28.43
C ASP A 550 -13.94 6.88 -28.16
N ILE A 551 -14.23 6.19 -27.05
CA ILE A 551 -13.52 4.98 -26.63
C ILE A 551 -14.22 3.75 -27.23
N THR A 552 -13.48 3.01 -28.06
CA THR A 552 -13.97 1.82 -28.76
C THR A 552 -14.07 0.63 -27.82
N LEU A 553 -13.03 0.39 -27.01
CA LEU A 553 -12.93 -0.76 -26.12
C LEU A 553 -12.49 -0.35 -24.73
N TRP A 554 -13.07 -1.00 -23.73
CA TRP A 554 -12.75 -0.82 -22.32
C TRP A 554 -12.28 -2.13 -21.73
N GLU A 555 -11.10 -2.11 -21.13
CA GLU A 555 -10.64 -3.20 -20.27
C GLU A 555 -10.65 -2.73 -18.82
N ILE A 556 -11.67 -3.12 -18.07
CA ILE A 556 -11.83 -2.78 -16.66
C ILE A 556 -11.61 -4.05 -15.86
N ASN A 557 -10.53 -4.11 -15.08
CA ASN A 557 -10.16 -5.35 -14.39
C ASN A 557 -11.29 -5.85 -13.48
N GLU A 558 -11.71 -7.09 -13.71
CA GLU A 558 -12.81 -7.74 -12.99
C GLU A 558 -12.35 -8.30 -11.63
N ALA A 559 -11.90 -7.44 -10.72
CA ALA A 559 -11.54 -7.91 -9.36
C ALA A 559 -12.73 -8.61 -8.69
N PHE A 560 -13.93 -8.06 -8.90
CA PHE A 560 -15.22 -8.67 -8.61
C PHE A 560 -16.21 -8.18 -9.68
N SER A 561 -17.28 -8.93 -9.98
CA SER A 561 -18.34 -8.49 -10.91
C SER A 561 -18.91 -7.12 -10.53
N VAL A 562 -19.08 -6.86 -9.22
CA VAL A 562 -19.56 -5.58 -8.71
C VAL A 562 -18.69 -4.39 -9.13
N VAL A 563 -17.37 -4.57 -9.27
CA VAL A 563 -16.45 -3.47 -9.66
C VAL A 563 -16.82 -2.97 -11.06
N VAL A 564 -16.94 -3.88 -12.03
CA VAL A 564 -17.27 -3.52 -13.42
C VAL A 564 -18.68 -2.94 -13.49
N LEU A 565 -19.65 -3.56 -12.81
CA LEU A 565 -21.02 -3.09 -12.80
C LEU A 565 -21.16 -1.69 -12.18
N ALA A 566 -20.46 -1.41 -11.07
CA ALA A 566 -20.46 -0.10 -10.42
C ALA A 566 -19.85 0.98 -11.32
N ILE A 567 -18.69 0.70 -11.95
CA ILE A 567 -18.02 1.63 -12.86
C ILE A 567 -18.90 1.90 -14.09
N THR A 568 -19.43 0.85 -14.71
CA THR A 568 -20.30 0.96 -15.89
C THR A 568 -21.56 1.75 -15.57
N LYS A 569 -22.19 1.50 -14.41
CA LYS A 569 -23.36 2.26 -13.95
C LYS A 569 -23.04 3.73 -13.70
N LYS A 570 -21.91 4.03 -13.05
CA LYS A 570 -21.52 5.40 -12.69
C LYS A 570 -21.12 6.23 -13.90
N LEU A 571 -20.40 5.64 -14.86
CA LEU A 571 -19.98 6.31 -16.10
C LEU A 571 -21.01 6.20 -17.22
N ASN A 572 -22.05 5.38 -17.04
CA ASN A 572 -23.04 5.02 -18.06
C ASN A 572 -22.33 4.53 -19.35
N LEU A 573 -21.57 3.44 -19.20
CA LEU A 573 -20.84 2.77 -20.29
C LEU A 573 -21.68 1.68 -20.95
N ASP A 574 -21.39 1.41 -22.22
CA ASP A 574 -21.96 0.30 -22.96
C ASP A 574 -21.22 -1.01 -22.64
N LEU A 575 -21.89 -1.93 -21.95
CA LEU A 575 -21.34 -3.24 -21.57
C LEU A 575 -20.95 -4.12 -22.77
N THR A 576 -21.41 -3.82 -23.98
CA THR A 576 -20.98 -4.53 -25.20
C THR A 576 -19.57 -4.16 -25.63
N LYS A 577 -19.01 -3.07 -25.08
CA LYS A 577 -17.63 -2.59 -25.32
C LYS A 577 -16.68 -2.83 -24.15
N VAL A 578 -17.19 -3.33 -23.01
CA VAL A 578 -16.42 -3.54 -21.78
C VAL A 578 -16.09 -5.03 -21.65
N ASN A 579 -14.80 -5.37 -21.51
CA ASN A 579 -14.30 -6.74 -21.26
C ASN A 579 -14.90 -7.77 -22.24
N ILE A 580 -14.81 -7.49 -23.53
CA ILE A 580 -15.52 -8.23 -24.59
C ILE A 580 -15.03 -9.68 -24.74
N HIS A 581 -13.83 -9.99 -24.26
CA HIS A 581 -13.23 -11.32 -24.29
C HIS A 581 -13.14 -11.96 -22.90
N GLY A 582 -13.95 -11.49 -21.94
CA GLY A 582 -13.91 -11.91 -20.55
C GLY A 582 -12.82 -11.18 -19.77
N GLY A 583 -12.60 -11.57 -18.53
CA GLY A 583 -11.66 -10.88 -17.64
C GLY A 583 -11.35 -11.67 -16.38
N ALA A 584 -10.92 -10.98 -15.34
CA ALA A 584 -10.38 -11.60 -14.12
C ALA A 584 -11.37 -12.49 -13.34
N VAL A 585 -12.69 -12.35 -13.51
CA VAL A 585 -13.68 -13.25 -12.91
C VAL A 585 -13.61 -14.64 -13.55
N SER A 586 -13.38 -14.71 -14.86
CA SER A 586 -13.40 -15.98 -15.61
C SER A 586 -12.01 -16.49 -16.00
N LEU A 587 -11.05 -15.60 -16.27
CA LEU A 587 -9.67 -15.93 -16.63
C LEU A 587 -8.75 -16.05 -15.42
N GLY A 588 -9.14 -15.48 -14.28
CA GLY A 588 -8.35 -15.43 -13.06
C GLY A 588 -7.56 -14.12 -12.85
N HIS A 589 -7.10 -13.90 -11.61
CA HIS A 589 -6.46 -12.66 -11.18
C HIS A 589 -5.14 -12.87 -10.42
N PRO A 590 -4.04 -13.19 -11.12
CA PRO A 590 -2.72 -13.06 -10.53
C PRO A 590 -2.43 -11.55 -10.35
N ILE A 591 -2.48 -11.08 -9.11
CA ILE A 591 -2.61 -9.66 -8.77
C ILE A 591 -1.48 -8.77 -9.33
N GLY A 592 -0.24 -9.25 -9.40
CA GLY A 592 0.89 -8.51 -9.99
C GLY A 592 0.84 -8.36 -11.52
N ILE A 593 -0.03 -9.11 -12.21
CA ILE A 593 -0.03 -9.25 -13.68
C ILE A 593 -1.18 -8.51 -14.33
N SER A 594 -2.36 -8.54 -13.72
CA SER A 594 -3.60 -8.25 -14.45
C SER A 594 -3.61 -6.86 -15.07
N GLY A 595 -2.96 -5.87 -14.44
CA GLY A 595 -2.74 -4.56 -15.05
C GLY A 595 -1.98 -4.60 -16.38
N SER A 596 -0.90 -5.39 -16.49
CA SER A 596 -0.20 -5.57 -17.77
C SER A 596 -1.00 -6.40 -18.76
N ARG A 597 -1.72 -7.42 -18.28
CA ARG A 597 -2.54 -8.29 -19.13
C ARG A 597 -3.59 -7.48 -19.87
N ILE A 598 -4.37 -6.67 -19.16
CA ILE A 598 -5.45 -5.90 -19.75
C ILE A 598 -4.93 -4.82 -20.72
N THR A 599 -3.81 -4.16 -20.39
CA THR A 599 -3.19 -3.18 -21.28
C THR A 599 -2.68 -3.83 -22.56
N GLY A 600 -1.98 -4.96 -22.45
CA GLY A 600 -1.46 -5.68 -23.61
C GLY A 600 -2.56 -6.30 -24.47
N HIS A 601 -3.59 -6.87 -23.85
CA HIS A 601 -4.76 -7.39 -24.57
C HIS A 601 -5.44 -6.28 -25.37
N LEU A 602 -5.74 -5.15 -24.73
CA LEU A 602 -6.33 -3.98 -25.37
C LEU A 602 -5.49 -3.48 -26.55
N ALA A 603 -4.16 -3.40 -26.38
CA ALA A 603 -3.24 -3.00 -27.45
C ALA A 603 -3.33 -3.89 -28.69
N LEU A 604 -3.57 -5.20 -28.52
CA LEU A 604 -3.74 -6.13 -29.64
C LEU A 604 -5.13 -6.05 -30.31
N GLN A 605 -6.16 -5.64 -29.57
CA GLN A 605 -7.54 -5.60 -30.09
C GLN A 605 -7.90 -4.30 -30.80
N LEU A 606 -7.22 -3.19 -30.47
CA LEU A 606 -7.48 -1.89 -31.09
C LEU A 606 -7.04 -1.88 -32.56
N LYS A 607 -7.93 -1.41 -33.44
CA LYS A 607 -7.60 -1.12 -34.83
C LYS A 607 -6.93 0.23 -34.95
N LYS A 608 -6.29 0.47 -36.09
CA LYS A 608 -5.63 1.74 -36.40
C LYS A 608 -6.58 2.92 -36.21
N GLY A 609 -6.20 3.86 -35.34
CA GLY A 609 -6.95 5.07 -35.02
C GLY A 609 -7.98 4.93 -33.89
N GLU A 610 -8.32 3.71 -33.45
CA GLU A 610 -9.25 3.49 -32.34
C GLU A 610 -8.59 3.81 -30.99
N PHE A 611 -9.37 4.39 -30.07
CA PHE A 611 -8.97 4.61 -28.69
C PHE A 611 -9.52 3.51 -27.79
N GLY A 612 -8.73 3.12 -26.79
CA GLY A 612 -9.15 2.20 -25.75
C GLY A 612 -8.62 2.64 -24.39
N ILE A 613 -9.36 2.33 -23.33
CA ILE A 613 -8.91 2.58 -21.95
C ILE A 613 -8.83 1.26 -21.19
N ALA A 614 -7.66 1.01 -20.60
CA ALA A 614 -7.47 -0.02 -19.60
C ALA A 614 -7.44 0.61 -18.21
N ALA A 615 -8.22 0.09 -17.26
CA ALA A 615 -8.29 0.59 -15.90
C ALA A 615 -8.35 -0.54 -14.87
N ILE A 616 -7.64 -0.37 -13.75
CA ILE A 616 -7.54 -1.37 -12.70
C ILE A 616 -7.58 -0.70 -11.32
N CYS A 617 -8.41 -1.22 -10.41
CA CYS A 617 -8.39 -0.84 -9.01
C CYS A 617 -7.25 -1.54 -8.27
N ASN A 618 -6.87 -1.05 -7.09
CA ASN A 618 -5.89 -1.70 -6.22
C ASN A 618 -6.26 -1.53 -4.74
N GLY A 619 -5.91 -2.53 -3.92
CA GLY A 619 -6.07 -2.46 -2.46
C GLY A 619 -5.43 -1.19 -1.89
N GLY A 620 -6.04 -0.64 -0.84
CA GLY A 620 -5.71 0.68 -0.30
C GLY A 620 -6.41 1.86 -0.99
N GLY A 621 -7.41 1.60 -1.85
CA GLY A 621 -8.29 2.65 -2.41
C GLY A 621 -7.80 3.29 -3.70
N GLY A 622 -6.80 2.70 -4.36
CA GLY A 622 -6.17 3.27 -5.55
C GLY A 622 -6.70 2.73 -6.87
N SER A 623 -6.36 3.40 -7.97
CA SER A 623 -6.50 2.90 -9.33
C SER A 623 -5.38 3.42 -10.23
N SER A 624 -5.11 2.71 -11.31
CA SER A 624 -4.31 3.14 -12.45
C SER A 624 -5.13 2.98 -13.73
N ALA A 625 -4.96 3.89 -14.70
CA ALA A 625 -5.56 3.81 -16.02
C ALA A 625 -4.57 4.23 -17.11
N ILE A 626 -4.66 3.59 -18.28
CA ILE A 626 -3.86 3.89 -19.48
C ILE A 626 -4.80 4.07 -20.68
N LEU A 627 -4.59 5.17 -21.42
CA LEU A 627 -5.24 5.46 -22.70
C LEU A 627 -4.32 4.97 -23.82
N LEU A 628 -4.83 4.07 -24.64
CA LEU A 628 -4.14 3.55 -25.80
C LEU A 628 -4.79 4.05 -27.08
N LYS A 629 -3.98 4.20 -28.12
CA LYS A 629 -4.44 4.37 -29.50
C LYS A 629 -3.86 3.27 -30.37
N GLY A 630 -4.71 2.55 -31.10
CA GLY A 630 -4.24 1.55 -32.04
C GLY A 630 -3.46 2.21 -33.17
N VAL A 631 -2.25 1.71 -33.45
CA VAL A 631 -1.39 2.27 -34.53
C VAL A 631 -0.99 1.24 -35.58
N ASN A 632 -1.35 -0.04 -35.38
CA ASN A 632 -1.11 -1.16 -36.29
C ASN A 632 -1.05 -0.71 -37.76
N VAL A 633 0.17 -0.79 -38.33
CA VAL A 633 0.50 -0.54 -39.74
C VAL A 633 0.44 -1.84 -40.51
#